data_AF-A0A101M898-F1
#
_entry.id   AF-A0A101M898-F1
#
_cell.length_a   1.000
_cell.length_b   1.000
_cell.length_c   1.000
_cell.angle_alpha   90.00
_cell.angle_beta   90.00
_cell.angle_gamma   90.00
#
_symmetry.space_group_name_H-M   'P 1'
#
loop_
_entity.id
_entity.type
_entity.pdbx_description
1 polymer ?
#
loop_
_entity_poly.entity_id
_entity_poly.type
_entity_poly.pdbx_seq_one_letter_code
_entity_poly.pdbx_strand_id
1 'polypeptide(L)'
;MSQSQQTEIGSFQWSECDSEQQVELDQLPSFTSSNCPSPSISRQALNSFNSSFIQPSIASSVAPDPPEYFQRVGPGRKGQFFLYDKMDHSDWVNWWLQTDYGSNNKIPWESQHGSASETWTQFEQVAHVGTGVPKVMCKRCDQILEHPYSVKDINGKFSRHGTTTITRYLQTRGCQKALGIRQQKGQLKGFLRTGHPADQPFSQDTWENQLLKFITINRLPFQLVENPTFHELISQAQSAPSPPTIPSADTIRRRLSTCVKRRQKDTLSMLPEHAKISVALDCWTSPFGQAFMAITGYFIDADWVYREVLLGFKPLHGTHLGTNLSATLIETLTEYGIEHRVFGVTTDNASNNKTLVDTFQQSLPAHIDVIRIPCLAHVIQLSLNQLLHRLKARPENESTESQWTKRQMDLARANSDSKKRDISYTLSRIRSFAVFIRASPQRRDSFLGLQPGRGGKDKLLPIQDVRTRWNSTFLMLSRAKRIRTFIAQFCDQFNCKDFVLDDDQWRQIDYLLYLTKPFFDYTLALSKTRDVTSHRVLQIYNLLFEHLEQSKKQLQRKRVLWKQQMLSSLEASYSKLRDYYGETDNMRGYICAVCTMLSPDSRFQFFLSDDWSDSKELRDEYRVAFQDALTPIQERLTAAKGPQEYSSGSTARSVLDNLVRSQKSKVMPGPVIDEVTQYLDGNTTDSIPLDFWRENQFCFPAIAALARDILAIPATGARVERLFNTARDICHYRRGSLNPHTIEELMLYLCTSRFDLEIQDAKELEHLFGSDEIQTLIEEKDKKLDDVEVDQISDTEEQDDGISSRDMIDIGSDDDTTVPSCVRTSGRKRKHVDDEEYEYH
;
A
#
# COMPACT_ATOMS: atom_id res chain seq x y z
N MET A 1 -0.30 -11.85 65.70
CA MET A 1 0.21 -12.65 66.84
C MET A 1 0.68 -13.98 66.28
N SER A 2 1.97 -14.32 66.51
CA SER A 2 2.62 -15.64 66.59
C SER A 2 1.86 -16.88 66.06
N GLN A 3 2.44 -17.82 65.29
CA GLN A 3 3.80 -18.39 65.29
C GLN A 3 3.93 -19.30 64.04
N SER A 4 4.95 -19.16 63.18
CA SER A 4 6.16 -20.02 63.04
C SER A 4 5.91 -21.46 62.54
N GLN A 5 6.70 -22.13 61.70
CA GLN A 5 7.93 -21.90 60.92
C GLN A 5 8.17 -23.24 60.18
N GLN A 6 8.58 -23.23 58.91
CA GLN A 6 9.56 -24.20 58.37
C GLN A 6 10.12 -23.71 57.02
N THR A 7 11.36 -23.26 57.07
CA THR A 7 12.37 -23.02 56.02
C THR A 7 12.93 -24.38 55.53
N GLU A 8 13.51 -24.64 54.34
CA GLU A 8 14.46 -23.92 53.47
C GLU A 8 14.64 -24.66 52.10
N ILE A 9 14.87 -23.86 51.03
CA ILE A 9 15.88 -23.95 49.93
C ILE A 9 15.78 -24.93 48.72
N GLY A 10 15.80 -24.30 47.53
CA GLY A 10 16.58 -24.69 46.32
C GLY A 10 15.73 -25.23 45.15
N SER A 11 15.75 -24.72 43.91
CA SER A 11 16.76 -23.96 43.17
C SER A 11 16.14 -23.32 41.91
N PHE A 12 16.62 -22.12 41.57
CA PHE A 12 16.23 -21.32 40.40
C PHE A 12 17.44 -21.19 39.47
N GLN A 13 17.15 -21.22 38.15
CA GLN A 13 17.92 -20.74 37.00
C GLN A 13 19.28 -21.40 36.67
N TRP A 14 19.54 -21.61 35.37
CA TRP A 14 20.49 -20.79 34.59
C TRP A 14 20.35 -21.06 33.08
N SER A 15 20.37 -19.97 32.32
CA SER A 15 20.67 -19.88 30.90
C SER A 15 22.11 -19.35 30.80
N GLU A 16 23.01 -20.07 30.12
CA GLU A 16 24.40 -19.65 29.93
C GLU A 16 24.63 -18.99 28.56
N CYS A 17 25.29 -17.83 28.61
CA CYS A 17 26.13 -17.25 27.57
C CYS A 17 27.47 -18.01 27.52
N ASP A 18 28.21 -17.84 26.42
CA ASP A 18 29.67 -17.88 26.49
C ASP A 18 30.31 -16.67 25.81
N SER A 19 31.38 -16.23 26.45
CA SER A 19 32.10 -14.96 26.39
C SER A 19 33.32 -14.97 25.46
N GLU A 20 33.86 -13.78 25.13
CA GLU A 20 35.29 -13.49 25.39
C GLU A 20 35.66 -11.99 25.32
N GLN A 21 36.17 -11.52 26.47
CA GLN A 21 37.25 -10.56 26.76
C GLN A 21 37.17 -9.05 26.43
N GLN A 22 37.13 -8.27 27.53
CA GLN A 22 37.57 -6.88 27.68
C GLN A 22 38.87 -6.83 28.51
N VAL A 23 39.72 -5.83 28.26
CA VAL A 23 40.76 -5.34 29.18
C VAL A 23 40.47 -3.86 29.48
N GLU A 24 40.51 -3.50 30.76
CA GLU A 24 40.25 -2.18 31.37
C GLU A 24 41.29 -1.09 31.05
N LEU A 25 40.90 0.19 31.19
CA LEU A 25 41.64 1.23 31.94
C LEU A 25 40.83 2.55 32.12
N ASP A 26 40.43 2.79 33.37
CA ASP A 26 40.45 4.02 34.20
C ASP A 26 40.08 5.44 33.68
N GLN A 27 39.01 5.97 34.31
CA GLN A 27 38.94 7.14 35.23
C GLN A 27 38.97 8.63 34.80
N LEU A 28 38.06 9.37 35.49
CA LEU A 28 38.06 10.79 35.97
C LEU A 28 37.26 11.88 35.19
N PRO A 29 36.74 12.95 35.86
CA PRO A 29 35.30 13.08 36.12
C PRO A 29 34.67 14.47 35.80
N SER A 30 33.37 14.54 36.10
CA SER A 30 32.40 15.64 36.13
C SER A 30 32.82 16.99 36.74
N PHE A 31 32.21 18.07 36.23
CA PHE A 31 31.79 19.25 37.02
C PHE A 31 30.39 19.72 36.63
N THR A 32 29.66 20.15 37.66
CA THR A 32 28.22 20.38 37.75
C THR A 32 27.84 21.87 37.72
N SER A 33 26.52 22.09 37.70
CA SER A 33 25.73 23.27 38.13
C SER A 33 25.18 24.15 36.99
N SER A 34 23.95 24.66 37.00
CA SER A 34 22.69 24.37 37.71
C SER A 34 21.65 25.41 37.24
N ASN A 35 20.36 25.03 37.28
CA ASN A 35 19.15 25.86 37.44
C ASN A 35 18.38 26.38 36.20
N CYS A 36 17.18 25.80 36.05
CA CYS A 36 15.93 26.31 35.42
C CYS A 36 15.30 27.46 36.27
N PRO A 37 14.08 28.01 35.99
CA PRO A 37 13.11 27.83 34.88
C PRO A 37 12.52 29.15 34.28
N SER A 38 11.66 28.97 33.27
CA SER A 38 10.73 29.86 32.48
C SER A 38 9.68 30.67 33.31
N PRO A 39 8.67 31.45 32.78
CA PRO A 39 8.19 31.72 31.39
C PRO A 39 7.67 33.17 31.03
N SER A 40 7.27 33.33 29.75
CA SER A 40 6.15 34.12 29.15
C SER A 40 6.02 35.66 29.20
N ILE A 41 5.59 36.22 28.04
CA ILE A 41 4.55 37.27 27.78
C ILE A 41 4.94 38.31 26.69
N SER A 42 3.91 38.65 25.90
CA SER A 42 3.76 39.32 24.61
C SER A 42 4.15 40.81 24.45
N ARG A 43 4.41 41.16 23.16
CA ARG A 43 4.11 42.38 22.36
C ARG A 43 3.83 43.73 23.05
N GLN A 44 4.58 44.77 22.65
CA GLN A 44 4.14 46.01 21.93
C GLN A 44 5.33 47.00 21.83
N ALA A 45 5.68 47.52 20.63
CA ALA A 45 5.48 48.91 20.15
C ALA A 45 6.34 49.96 20.91
N LEU A 46 7.02 50.99 20.36
CA LEU A 46 6.99 51.74 19.10
C LEU A 46 8.24 52.68 19.08
N ASN A 47 8.81 52.93 17.89
CA ASN A 47 9.43 54.16 17.36
C ASN A 47 10.48 55.01 18.10
N SER A 48 11.59 55.29 17.37
CA SER A 48 12.11 56.61 16.91
C SER A 48 13.66 56.65 16.99
N PHE A 49 14.43 56.74 15.89
CA PHE A 49 14.68 57.77 14.86
C PHE A 49 15.69 58.89 15.22
N ASN A 50 16.74 58.97 14.37
CA ASN A 50 17.63 60.10 14.00
C ASN A 50 18.68 60.60 15.03
N SER A 51 19.99 60.56 14.76
CA SER A 51 20.86 61.07 13.66
C SER A 51 21.23 62.55 13.79
N SER A 52 22.53 62.85 13.99
CA SER A 52 23.22 64.04 13.42
C SER A 52 24.75 63.98 13.68
N PHE A 53 25.56 63.74 12.62
CA PHE A 53 26.48 64.69 11.93
C PHE A 53 27.70 65.15 12.78
N ILE A 54 28.92 64.59 12.64
CA ILE A 54 29.99 64.66 11.60
C ILE A 54 31.03 65.80 11.80
N GLN A 55 32.25 65.38 12.22
CA GLN A 55 33.64 65.75 11.80
C GLN A 55 34.20 67.19 11.99
N PRO A 56 35.55 67.45 11.97
CA PRO A 56 36.59 66.77 11.16
C PRO A 56 38.05 66.63 11.70
N SER A 57 38.86 65.76 11.06
CA SER A 57 40.28 66.03 10.74
C SER A 57 40.89 65.07 9.68
N ILE A 58 41.31 65.68 8.56
CA ILE A 58 42.51 65.49 7.70
C ILE A 58 42.88 64.08 7.14
N ALA A 59 42.46 63.90 5.87
CA ALA A 59 43.15 63.35 4.69
C ALA A 59 44.28 62.31 4.80
N SER A 60 43.93 61.05 4.51
CA SER A 60 44.76 60.08 3.80
C SER A 60 44.05 59.74 2.48
N SER A 61 44.78 59.82 1.36
CA SER A 61 44.30 59.63 -0.01
C SER A 61 44.03 58.14 -0.30
N VAL A 62 42.94 57.62 0.29
CA VAL A 62 42.37 56.33 -0.06
C VAL A 62 41.02 56.63 -0.68
N ALA A 63 40.84 56.25 -1.96
CA ALA A 63 39.53 56.30 -2.58
C ALA A 63 38.51 55.61 -1.66
N PRO A 64 37.31 56.17 -1.47
CA PRO A 64 36.32 55.61 -0.56
C PRO A 64 36.08 54.14 -0.89
N ASP A 65 35.96 53.31 0.15
CA ASP A 65 35.69 51.90 -0.02
C ASP A 65 34.38 51.75 -0.83
N PRO A 66 34.44 51.12 -2.02
CA PRO A 66 33.24 50.89 -2.80
C PRO A 66 32.30 49.92 -2.07
N PRO A 67 31.01 49.94 -2.40
CA PRO A 67 30.04 48.99 -1.85
C PRO A 67 30.56 47.54 -1.97
N GLU A 68 30.38 46.73 -0.92
CA GLU A 68 30.92 45.35 -0.85
C GLU A 68 30.49 44.45 -2.02
N TYR A 69 29.34 44.76 -2.63
CA TYR A 69 28.79 44.00 -3.75
C TYR A 69 29.48 44.30 -5.10
N PHE A 70 30.37 45.29 -5.21
CA PHE A 70 31.08 45.57 -6.46
C PHE A 70 32.03 44.43 -6.82
N GLN A 71 31.77 43.78 -7.96
CA GLN A 71 32.56 42.64 -8.40
C GLN A 71 33.97 43.06 -8.83
N ARG A 72 34.99 42.46 -8.20
CA ARG A 72 36.40 42.65 -8.58
C ARG A 72 36.80 41.69 -9.70
N VAL A 73 37.38 42.22 -10.77
CA VAL A 73 37.81 41.51 -11.99
C VAL A 73 39.24 41.90 -12.38
N GLY A 74 39.88 41.07 -13.22
CA GLY A 74 41.22 41.34 -13.78
C GLY A 74 41.98 40.06 -14.17
N PRO A 75 43.03 40.18 -15.01
CA PRO A 75 43.81 39.03 -15.45
C PRO A 75 44.64 38.45 -14.29
N GLY A 76 44.30 37.24 -13.86
CA GLY A 76 44.89 36.57 -12.70
C GLY A 76 44.21 36.93 -11.37
N ARG A 77 44.35 36.09 -10.33
CA ARG A 77 43.58 36.11 -9.06
C ARG A 77 43.74 37.38 -8.17
N LYS A 78 44.19 38.52 -8.71
CA LYS A 78 44.49 39.74 -7.95
C LYS A 78 43.41 40.83 -7.99
N GLY A 79 42.31 40.68 -8.74
CA GLY A 79 41.09 41.50 -8.61
C GLY A 79 41.31 43.02 -8.58
N GLN A 80 42.08 43.56 -9.52
CA GLN A 80 42.57 44.94 -9.53
C GLN A 80 41.58 45.97 -10.11
N PHE A 81 40.48 45.53 -10.71
CA PHE A 81 39.48 46.38 -11.32
C PHE A 81 38.09 46.05 -10.78
N PHE A 82 37.21 47.04 -10.66
CA PHE A 82 35.78 46.80 -10.45
C PHE A 82 35.06 46.72 -11.78
N LEU A 83 34.10 45.81 -11.88
CA LEU A 83 33.23 45.65 -13.03
C LEU A 83 32.06 46.63 -12.94
N TYR A 84 31.85 47.42 -13.99
CA TYR A 84 30.69 48.30 -14.07
C TYR A 84 29.43 47.47 -14.39
N ASP A 85 28.46 47.48 -13.47
CA ASP A 85 27.11 46.97 -13.69
C ASP A 85 26.13 48.14 -13.88
N LYS A 86 25.19 47.98 -14.82
CA LYS A 86 24.17 48.98 -15.10
C LYS A 86 23.08 49.05 -14.03
N MET A 87 22.80 47.94 -13.33
CA MET A 87 21.74 47.92 -12.32
C MET A 87 22.05 48.83 -11.13
N ASP A 88 23.34 49.10 -10.86
CA ASP A 88 23.80 49.92 -9.75
C ASP A 88 24.45 51.24 -10.22
N HIS A 89 24.01 51.77 -11.38
CA HIS A 89 24.70 52.90 -12.04
C HIS A 89 24.87 54.13 -11.15
N SER A 90 23.84 54.50 -10.39
CA SER A 90 23.88 55.66 -9.50
C SER A 90 24.97 55.52 -8.44
N ASP A 91 25.05 54.36 -7.80
CA ASP A 91 26.05 54.06 -6.76
C ASP A 91 27.45 53.98 -7.37
N TRP A 92 27.57 53.39 -8.56
CA TRP A 92 28.82 53.35 -9.31
C TRP A 92 29.37 54.73 -9.64
N VAL A 93 28.55 55.62 -10.20
CA VAL A 93 28.99 56.97 -10.59
C VAL A 93 29.31 57.79 -9.33
N ASN A 94 28.51 57.66 -8.28
CA ASN A 94 28.78 58.33 -7.01
C ASN A 94 30.11 57.92 -6.40
N TRP A 95 30.45 56.63 -6.41
CA TRP A 95 31.75 56.14 -5.99
C TRP A 95 32.86 56.62 -6.94
N TRP A 96 32.67 56.47 -8.26
CA TRP A 96 33.70 56.79 -9.25
C TRP A 96 34.08 58.27 -9.24
N LEU A 97 33.12 59.19 -9.09
CA LEU A 97 33.38 60.63 -9.00
C LEU A 97 34.20 61.02 -7.76
N GLN A 98 34.25 60.17 -6.73
CA GLN A 98 35.06 60.39 -5.53
C GLN A 98 36.49 59.85 -5.68
N THR A 99 36.82 59.19 -6.80
CA THR A 99 38.19 58.74 -7.11
C THR A 99 39.04 59.88 -7.68
N ASP A 100 40.36 59.74 -7.57
CA ASP A 100 41.33 60.71 -8.11
C ASP A 100 41.12 61.00 -9.60
N TYR A 101 40.73 59.97 -10.38
CA TYR A 101 40.47 60.12 -11.80
C TYR A 101 39.08 60.69 -12.10
N GLY A 102 38.04 60.17 -11.42
CA GLY A 102 36.65 60.55 -11.71
C GLY A 102 36.28 61.96 -11.26
N SER A 103 36.91 62.47 -10.21
CA SER A 103 36.71 63.86 -9.75
C SER A 103 37.12 64.91 -10.79
N ASN A 104 38.11 64.58 -11.64
CA ASN A 104 38.72 65.51 -12.61
C ASN A 104 38.32 65.26 -14.07
N ASN A 105 37.61 64.17 -14.37
CA ASN A 105 37.30 63.77 -15.75
C ASN A 105 35.84 63.30 -15.89
N LYS A 106 35.23 63.54 -17.05
CA LYS A 106 33.87 63.05 -17.35
C LYS A 106 33.92 61.95 -18.41
N ILE A 107 33.39 60.77 -18.07
CA ILE A 107 33.26 59.64 -19.01
C ILE A 107 31.82 59.12 -19.00
N PRO A 108 31.24 58.88 -20.19
CA PRO A 108 29.87 58.37 -20.30
C PRO A 108 29.85 56.85 -20.08
N TRP A 109 29.66 56.41 -18.84
CA TRP A 109 29.54 55.00 -18.48
C TRP A 109 28.27 54.34 -19.05
N GLU A 110 27.16 55.09 -19.09
CA GLU A 110 25.84 54.63 -19.49
C GLU A 110 25.54 54.71 -20.99
N SER A 111 26.52 55.10 -21.82
CA SER A 111 26.26 55.46 -23.23
C SER A 111 25.41 54.40 -23.95
N GLN A 112 24.23 54.86 -24.41
CA GLN A 112 23.12 54.08 -24.96
C GLN A 112 23.61 52.92 -25.84
N HIS A 113 23.51 51.70 -25.33
CA HIS A 113 23.79 50.45 -26.05
C HIS A 113 22.73 50.12 -27.12
N GLY A 114 22.23 51.15 -27.82
CA GLY A 114 21.27 51.06 -28.91
C GLY A 114 21.75 51.65 -30.24
N SER A 115 22.88 52.37 -30.32
CA SER A 115 23.35 52.94 -31.61
C SER A 115 24.87 53.06 -31.82
N ALA A 116 25.72 52.56 -30.92
CA ALA A 116 27.18 52.67 -31.05
C ALA A 116 27.88 51.30 -31.09
N SER A 117 27.96 50.67 -32.28
CA SER A 117 28.80 49.49 -32.64
C SER A 117 28.59 48.18 -31.85
N GLU A 118 28.21 47.12 -32.57
CA GLU A 118 28.05 45.73 -32.09
C GLU A 118 29.30 45.17 -31.35
N THR A 119 30.46 45.80 -31.56
CA THR A 119 31.73 45.44 -30.92
C THR A 119 31.63 45.45 -29.38
N TRP A 120 30.85 46.36 -28.78
CA TRP A 120 30.73 46.46 -27.32
C TRP A 120 30.08 45.23 -26.66
N THR A 121 29.37 44.37 -27.42
CA THR A 121 28.82 43.11 -26.88
C THR A 121 29.91 42.18 -26.32
N GLN A 122 31.15 42.32 -26.82
CA GLN A 122 32.29 41.47 -26.49
C GLN A 122 33.21 42.05 -25.40
N PHE A 123 32.88 43.22 -24.85
CA PHE A 123 33.70 43.89 -23.83
C PHE A 123 32.84 44.34 -22.64
N GLU A 124 33.48 44.48 -21.49
CA GLU A 124 32.90 45.05 -20.28
C GLU A 124 33.69 46.27 -19.85
N GLN A 125 33.01 47.30 -19.34
CA GLN A 125 33.68 48.47 -18.81
C GLN A 125 34.11 48.19 -17.37
N VAL A 126 35.32 48.61 -17.01
CA VAL A 126 35.87 48.40 -15.67
C VAL A 126 36.61 49.66 -15.19
N ALA A 127 36.69 49.87 -13.88
CA ALA A 127 37.49 50.94 -13.28
C ALA A 127 38.55 50.36 -12.35
N HIS A 128 39.77 50.92 -12.35
CA HIS A 128 40.81 50.47 -11.44
C HIS A 128 40.44 50.78 -9.97
N VAL A 129 40.62 49.82 -9.07
CA VAL A 129 40.16 49.87 -7.67
C VAL A 129 40.69 51.11 -6.93
N GLY A 130 41.97 51.45 -7.10
CA GLY A 130 42.60 52.51 -6.32
C GLY A 130 42.56 53.90 -6.96
N THR A 131 42.56 53.99 -8.28
CA THR A 131 42.72 55.27 -9.01
C THR A 131 41.45 55.71 -9.73
N GLY A 132 40.49 54.80 -9.93
CA GLY A 132 39.29 55.04 -10.74
C GLY A 132 39.54 55.15 -12.23
N VAL A 133 40.76 54.91 -12.75
CA VAL A 133 41.01 55.01 -14.20
C VAL A 133 40.14 53.99 -14.96
N PRO A 134 39.33 54.41 -15.93
CA PRO A 134 38.48 53.51 -16.70
C PRO A 134 39.28 52.74 -17.74
N LYS A 135 38.91 51.48 -17.90
CA LYS A 135 39.44 50.53 -18.89
C LYS A 135 38.30 49.70 -19.47
N VAL A 136 38.62 48.86 -20.43
CA VAL A 136 37.70 47.86 -20.99
C VAL A 136 38.32 46.47 -20.93
N MET A 137 37.54 45.49 -20.50
CA MET A 137 37.95 44.10 -20.39
C MET A 137 37.33 43.28 -21.51
N CYS A 138 38.15 42.47 -22.19
CA CYS A 138 37.65 41.56 -23.22
C CYS A 138 36.98 40.33 -22.58
N LYS A 139 35.69 40.07 -22.85
CA LYS A 139 34.97 38.90 -22.32
C LYS A 139 35.56 37.55 -22.76
N ARG A 140 36.37 37.52 -23.82
CA ARG A 140 36.95 36.28 -24.40
C ARG A 140 38.26 35.87 -23.73
N CYS A 141 39.12 36.84 -23.41
CA CYS A 141 40.48 36.58 -22.92
C CYS A 141 40.83 37.28 -21.60
N ASP A 142 39.89 38.03 -21.02
CA ASP A 142 40.03 38.82 -19.79
C ASP A 142 41.15 39.88 -19.82
N GLN A 143 41.69 40.17 -21.01
CA GLN A 143 42.70 41.21 -21.21
C GLN A 143 42.08 42.60 -21.03
N ILE A 144 42.78 43.45 -20.26
CA ILE A 144 42.41 44.84 -20.01
C ILE A 144 43.06 45.74 -21.06
N LEU A 145 42.25 46.60 -21.68
CA LEU A 145 42.64 47.58 -22.68
C LEU A 145 42.27 49.00 -22.22
N GLU A 146 42.89 50.01 -22.82
CA GLU A 146 42.52 51.41 -22.59
C GLU A 146 41.07 51.67 -22.98
N HIS A 147 40.38 52.46 -22.17
CA HIS A 147 39.02 52.87 -22.49
C HIS A 147 39.05 53.80 -23.71
N PRO A 148 38.20 53.61 -24.75
CA PRO A 148 38.25 54.42 -25.97
C PRO A 148 38.12 55.93 -25.69
N TYR A 149 37.42 56.30 -24.62
CA TYR A 149 37.20 57.69 -24.20
C TYR A 149 38.21 58.22 -23.17
N SER A 150 39.20 57.43 -22.72
CA SER A 150 40.26 57.89 -21.81
C SER A 150 41.54 58.31 -22.53
N VAL A 151 41.67 58.06 -23.84
CA VAL A 151 42.88 58.35 -24.62
C VAL A 151 42.88 59.81 -25.08
N LYS A 152 43.94 60.56 -24.75
CA LYS A 152 44.17 61.93 -25.27
C LYS A 152 45.00 61.87 -26.57
N ASP A 153 44.68 62.74 -27.53
CA ASP A 153 45.46 62.91 -28.75
C ASP A 153 46.78 63.65 -28.47
N ILE A 154 47.63 63.74 -29.50
CA ILE A 154 48.94 64.43 -29.46
C ILE A 154 48.85 65.92 -29.06
N ASN A 155 47.66 66.52 -29.12
CA ASN A 155 47.38 67.91 -28.75
C ASN A 155 46.76 68.02 -27.34
N GLY A 156 46.73 66.92 -26.58
CA GLY A 156 46.24 66.88 -25.20
C GLY A 156 44.71 66.91 -25.06
N LYS A 157 43.94 66.82 -26.15
CA LYS A 157 42.47 66.74 -26.11
C LYS A 157 42.02 65.29 -26.10
N PHE A 158 40.92 64.99 -25.41
CA PHE A 158 40.35 63.64 -25.41
C PHE A 158 39.95 63.23 -26.83
N SER A 159 40.64 62.23 -27.35
CA SER A 159 40.43 61.73 -28.69
C SER A 159 39.14 60.92 -28.71
N ARG A 160 38.18 61.29 -29.57
CA ARG A 160 37.01 60.45 -29.86
C ARG A 160 37.39 59.32 -30.80
N HIS A 161 38.40 58.54 -30.43
CA HIS A 161 38.61 57.25 -31.07
C HIS A 161 37.40 56.41 -30.71
N GLY A 162 36.51 56.18 -31.67
CA GLY A 162 35.37 55.30 -31.48
C GLY A 162 35.80 53.86 -31.15
N THR A 163 34.94 52.89 -31.42
CA THR A 163 35.22 51.47 -31.11
C THR A 163 36.39 50.84 -31.88
N THR A 164 37.05 51.57 -32.78
CA THR A 164 38.13 51.10 -33.66
C THR A 164 39.28 50.39 -32.93
N THR A 165 39.69 50.86 -31.74
CA THR A 165 40.80 50.26 -30.99
C THR A 165 40.43 48.88 -30.45
N ILE A 166 39.22 48.73 -29.89
CA ILE A 166 38.73 47.45 -29.37
C ILE A 166 38.31 46.49 -30.50
N THR A 167 37.78 47.01 -31.63
CA THR A 167 37.48 46.19 -32.81
C THR A 167 38.76 45.59 -33.42
N ARG A 168 39.84 46.38 -33.53
CA ARG A 168 41.13 45.88 -34.02
C ARG A 168 41.72 44.81 -33.09
N TYR A 169 41.56 44.95 -31.77
CA TYR A 169 42.05 43.94 -30.83
C TYR A 169 41.39 42.56 -31.06
N LEU A 170 40.07 42.50 -31.31
CA LEU A 170 39.37 41.25 -31.61
C LEU A 170 39.92 40.52 -32.85
N GLN A 171 40.50 41.26 -33.80
CA GLN A 171 41.08 40.72 -35.02
C GLN A 171 42.56 40.30 -34.86
N THR A 172 43.22 40.67 -33.76
CA THR A 172 44.62 40.27 -33.54
C THR A 172 44.76 38.82 -33.09
N ARG A 173 45.84 38.15 -33.54
CA ARG A 173 46.18 36.77 -33.16
C ARG A 173 46.30 36.56 -31.65
N GLY A 174 46.58 37.61 -30.86
CA GLY A 174 46.65 37.55 -29.39
C GLY A 174 45.30 37.20 -28.74
N CYS A 175 44.21 37.86 -29.15
CA CYS A 175 42.86 37.53 -28.66
C CYS A 175 42.37 36.19 -29.22
N GLN A 176 42.67 35.87 -30.49
CA GLN A 176 42.23 34.64 -31.13
C GLN A 176 42.92 33.38 -30.59
N LYS A 177 44.21 33.45 -30.23
CA LYS A 177 44.96 32.31 -29.64
C LYS A 177 44.55 31.96 -28.21
N ALA A 178 43.96 32.91 -27.46
CA ALA A 178 43.47 32.65 -26.10
C ALA A 178 42.29 31.64 -26.06
N LEU A 179 41.60 31.40 -27.18
CA LEU A 179 40.59 30.34 -27.34
C LEU A 179 41.19 28.93 -27.24
N GLY A 180 42.46 28.73 -27.63
CA GLY A 180 43.12 27.42 -27.60
C GLY A 180 43.67 27.01 -26.22
N ILE A 181 44.01 27.98 -25.37
CA ILE A 181 44.70 27.69 -24.08
C ILE A 181 43.70 27.44 -22.94
N ARG A 182 42.44 27.89 -23.04
CA ARG A 182 41.37 27.52 -22.08
C ARG A 182 40.82 26.10 -22.29
N GLN A 183 41.07 25.45 -23.43
CA GLN A 183 40.60 24.08 -23.70
C GLN A 183 41.26 23.01 -22.80
N GLN A 184 42.49 23.21 -22.32
CA GLN A 184 43.16 22.21 -21.46
C GLN A 184 42.83 22.33 -19.96
N LYS A 185 42.29 23.46 -19.48
CA LYS A 185 41.74 23.57 -18.10
C LYS A 185 40.22 23.39 -18.03
N GLY A 186 39.54 23.32 -19.18
CA GLY A 186 38.11 22.97 -19.29
C GLY A 186 37.81 21.48 -19.15
N GLN A 187 38.81 20.60 -19.21
CA GLN A 187 38.62 19.14 -19.12
C GLN A 187 38.21 18.63 -17.72
N LEU A 188 38.25 19.45 -16.66
CA LEU A 188 37.72 19.09 -15.34
C LEU A 188 36.40 19.80 -14.96
N LYS A 189 35.91 20.75 -15.78
CA LYS A 189 34.56 21.34 -15.62
C LYS A 189 33.58 20.95 -16.74
N GLY A 190 34.06 20.29 -17.80
CA GLY A 190 33.23 19.69 -18.85
C GLY A 190 32.42 18.46 -18.38
N PHE A 191 32.63 17.98 -17.16
CA PHE A 191 31.84 16.89 -16.57
C PHE A 191 30.49 17.36 -15.98
N LEU A 192 30.24 18.67 -15.87
CA LEU A 192 29.06 19.20 -15.16
C LEU A 192 28.24 20.26 -15.93
N ARG A 193 28.28 20.26 -17.27
CA ARG A 193 27.26 20.95 -18.08
C ARG A 193 26.76 20.02 -19.18
N THR A 194 25.65 19.34 -18.87
CA THR A 194 24.74 18.73 -19.83
C THR A 194 24.25 19.80 -20.81
N GLY A 195 24.85 19.84 -22.00
CA GLY A 195 24.32 20.52 -23.17
C GLY A 195 23.89 19.45 -24.18
N HIS A 196 22.61 19.43 -24.54
CA HIS A 196 22.10 18.61 -25.64
C HIS A 196 22.87 18.88 -26.94
N PRO A 197 23.18 17.86 -27.76
CA PRO A 197 23.67 18.06 -29.12
C PRO A 197 22.49 18.49 -30.00
N ALA A 198 22.37 19.80 -30.26
CA ALA A 198 21.23 20.36 -30.99
C ALA A 198 21.32 20.30 -32.53
N ASP A 199 22.34 19.65 -33.11
CA ASP A 199 22.55 19.66 -34.58
C ASP A 199 22.75 18.26 -35.22
N GLN A 200 22.43 17.16 -34.53
CA GLN A 200 22.36 15.84 -35.19
C GLN A 200 20.91 15.52 -35.57
N PRO A 201 20.62 15.19 -36.85
CA PRO A 201 19.30 14.71 -37.24
C PRO A 201 18.99 13.42 -36.46
N PHE A 202 17.71 13.21 -36.14
CA PHE A 202 17.28 12.00 -35.45
C PHE A 202 17.74 10.76 -36.22
N SER A 203 18.47 9.88 -35.53
CA SER A 203 18.86 8.56 -36.03
C SER A 203 18.40 7.52 -35.03
N GLN A 204 17.78 6.46 -35.52
CA GLN A 204 17.28 5.35 -34.70
C GLN A 204 18.40 4.75 -33.84
N ASP A 205 19.59 4.55 -34.41
CA ASP A 205 20.75 4.03 -33.71
C ASP A 205 21.23 4.97 -32.58
N THR A 206 21.18 6.28 -32.81
CA THR A 206 21.55 7.25 -31.77
C THR A 206 20.52 7.27 -30.64
N TRP A 207 19.23 7.13 -30.94
CA TRP A 207 18.16 7.02 -29.95
C TRP A 207 18.31 5.75 -29.09
N GLU A 208 18.51 4.60 -29.71
CA GLU A 208 18.73 3.32 -29.03
C GLU A 208 19.97 3.37 -28.12
N ASN A 209 21.06 3.98 -28.59
CA ASN A 209 22.26 4.20 -27.78
C ASN A 209 22.01 5.11 -26.56
N GLN A 210 21.14 6.12 -26.68
CA GLN A 210 20.76 6.97 -25.55
C GLN A 210 19.85 6.23 -24.56
N LEU A 211 18.90 5.42 -25.05
CA LEU A 211 18.09 4.55 -24.20
C LEU A 211 18.96 3.55 -23.43
N LEU A 212 19.92 2.90 -24.10
CA LEU A 212 20.84 1.97 -23.47
C LEU A 212 21.67 2.65 -22.38
N LYS A 213 22.19 3.85 -22.63
CA LYS A 213 22.89 4.66 -21.61
C LYS A 213 21.98 5.02 -20.45
N PHE A 214 20.74 5.44 -20.71
CA PHE A 214 19.76 5.76 -19.67
C PHE A 214 19.48 4.57 -18.76
N ILE A 215 19.24 3.38 -19.33
CA ILE A 215 18.95 2.16 -18.56
C ILE A 215 20.18 1.73 -17.74
N THR A 216 21.36 1.69 -18.36
CA THR A 216 22.59 1.18 -17.74
C THR A 216 23.13 2.10 -16.64
N ILE A 217 23.19 3.42 -16.88
CA ILE A 217 23.69 4.39 -15.89
C ILE A 217 22.77 4.45 -14.67
N ASN A 218 21.45 4.45 -14.88
CA ASN A 218 20.47 4.52 -13.81
C ASN A 218 20.13 3.15 -13.19
N ARG A 219 20.75 2.07 -13.68
CA ARG A 219 20.54 0.67 -13.23
C ARG A 219 19.06 0.27 -13.25
N LEU A 220 18.34 0.71 -14.27
CA LEU A 220 16.92 0.44 -14.50
C LEU A 220 16.75 -0.94 -15.17
N PRO A 221 15.60 -1.62 -14.99
CA PRO A 221 15.31 -2.85 -15.71
C PRO A 221 15.10 -2.55 -17.21
N PHE A 222 15.55 -3.46 -18.08
CA PHE A 222 15.33 -3.32 -19.53
C PHE A 222 13.83 -3.33 -19.89
N GLN A 223 13.01 -4.04 -19.12
CA GLN A 223 11.54 -4.09 -19.27
C GLN A 223 10.87 -2.70 -19.17
N LEU A 224 11.56 -1.68 -18.65
CA LEU A 224 11.05 -0.31 -18.61
C LEU A 224 10.66 0.21 -20.00
N VAL A 225 11.41 -0.14 -21.06
CA VAL A 225 11.12 0.37 -22.41
C VAL A 225 9.91 -0.29 -23.06
N GLU A 226 9.44 -1.42 -22.52
CA GLU A 226 8.22 -2.10 -22.94
C GLU A 226 7.01 -1.63 -22.13
N ASN A 227 7.21 -0.75 -21.13
CA ASN A 227 6.16 -0.35 -20.23
C ASN A 227 5.18 0.64 -20.91
N PRO A 228 3.86 0.39 -20.87
CA PRO A 228 2.87 1.28 -21.49
C PRO A 228 2.98 2.73 -21.00
N THR A 229 3.18 2.95 -19.70
CA THR A 229 3.32 4.31 -19.14
C THR A 229 4.58 5.04 -19.63
N PHE A 230 5.63 4.29 -19.96
CA PHE A 230 6.83 4.86 -20.59
C PHE A 230 6.54 5.27 -22.03
N HIS A 231 5.85 4.42 -22.81
CA HIS A 231 5.42 4.76 -24.17
C HIS A 231 4.48 5.97 -24.21
N GLU A 232 3.50 6.03 -23.30
CA GLU A 232 2.59 7.17 -23.17
C GLU A 232 3.34 8.46 -22.86
N LEU A 233 4.31 8.43 -21.94
CA LEU A 233 5.13 9.59 -21.61
C LEU A 233 5.90 10.12 -22.84
N ILE A 234 6.50 9.21 -23.62
CA ILE A 234 7.24 9.58 -24.83
C ILE A 234 6.28 10.12 -25.91
N SER A 235 5.12 9.49 -26.10
CA SER A 235 4.09 9.95 -27.04
C SER A 235 3.56 11.34 -26.68
N GLN A 236 3.31 11.60 -25.38
CA GLN A 236 2.94 12.93 -24.90
C GLN A 236 4.06 13.95 -25.15
N ALA A 237 5.33 13.58 -24.92
CA ALA A 237 6.45 14.46 -25.21
C ALA A 237 6.60 14.77 -26.71
N GLN A 238 6.31 13.81 -27.59
CA GLN A 238 6.35 13.99 -29.05
C GLN A 238 5.22 14.88 -29.58
N SER A 239 4.04 14.83 -28.95
CA SER A 239 2.90 15.68 -29.33
C SER A 239 3.02 17.14 -28.85
N ALA A 240 4.02 17.45 -28.01
CA ALA A 240 4.25 18.80 -27.54
C ALA A 240 4.74 19.73 -28.68
N PRO A 241 4.19 20.96 -28.83
CA PRO A 241 4.62 21.90 -29.86
C PRO A 241 6.10 22.33 -29.76
N SER A 242 6.71 22.14 -28.59
CA SER A 242 8.11 22.42 -28.28
C SER A 242 8.63 21.40 -27.28
N PRO A 243 9.95 21.12 -27.22
CA PRO A 243 10.53 20.18 -26.28
C PRO A 243 10.08 20.45 -24.83
N PRO A 244 9.45 19.47 -24.16
CA PRO A 244 8.92 19.68 -22.82
C PRO A 244 10.04 19.82 -21.79
N THR A 245 9.87 20.76 -20.85
CA THR A 245 10.81 20.94 -19.73
C THR A 245 10.65 19.81 -18.72
N ILE A 246 11.76 19.17 -18.35
CA ILE A 246 11.78 18.18 -17.26
C ILE A 246 11.80 18.93 -15.92
N PRO A 247 10.78 18.77 -15.06
CA PRO A 247 10.72 19.44 -13.76
C PRO A 247 11.69 18.81 -12.74
N SER A 248 11.98 19.53 -11.65
CA SER A 248 12.79 19.00 -10.55
C SER A 248 12.08 17.88 -9.78
N ALA A 249 12.86 17.05 -9.06
CA ALA A 249 12.33 16.00 -8.20
C ALA A 249 11.33 16.54 -7.16
N ASP A 250 11.62 17.70 -6.55
CA ASP A 250 10.71 18.34 -5.59
C ASP A 250 9.41 18.80 -6.24
N THR A 251 9.48 19.28 -7.49
CA THR A 251 8.28 19.66 -8.25
C THR A 251 7.41 18.45 -8.54
N ILE A 252 8.01 17.32 -8.90
CA ILE A 252 7.29 16.04 -9.11
C ILE A 252 6.69 15.54 -7.80
N ARG A 253 7.43 15.58 -6.68
CA ARG A 253 6.90 15.21 -5.37
C ARG A 253 5.71 16.08 -4.97
N ARG A 254 5.80 17.41 -5.12
CA ARG A 254 4.66 18.30 -4.84
C ARG A 254 3.45 18.00 -5.74
N ARG A 255 3.69 17.66 -7.01
CA ARG A 255 2.61 17.23 -7.93
C ARG A 255 1.97 15.92 -7.47
N LEU A 256 2.76 14.96 -6.99
CA LEU A 256 2.28 13.71 -6.39
C LEU A 256 1.32 14.00 -5.23
N SER A 257 1.76 14.78 -4.23
CA SER A 257 0.93 15.17 -3.08
C SER A 257 -0.38 15.83 -3.50
N THR A 258 -0.31 16.75 -4.48
CA THR A 258 -1.47 17.48 -4.97
C THR A 258 -2.45 16.55 -5.71
N CYS A 259 -1.93 15.62 -6.51
CA CYS A 259 -2.75 14.65 -7.23
C CYS A 259 -3.45 13.66 -6.30
N VAL A 260 -2.76 13.17 -5.28
CA VAL A 260 -3.35 12.30 -4.25
C VAL A 260 -4.52 12.99 -3.56
N LYS A 261 -4.30 14.18 -3.01
CA LYS A 261 -5.35 14.93 -2.30
C LYS A 261 -6.54 15.25 -3.18
N ARG A 262 -6.29 15.62 -4.45
CA ARG A 262 -7.36 15.88 -5.41
C ARG A 262 -8.21 14.62 -5.64
N ARG A 263 -7.58 13.48 -5.95
CA ARG A 263 -8.30 12.22 -6.23
C ARG A 263 -9.10 11.71 -5.04
N GLN A 264 -8.54 11.77 -3.83
CA GLN A 264 -9.28 11.40 -2.62
C GLN A 264 -10.51 12.30 -2.44
N LYS A 265 -10.35 13.61 -2.64
CA LYS A 265 -11.46 14.56 -2.59
C LYS A 265 -12.50 14.30 -3.68
N ASP A 266 -12.07 14.05 -4.90
CA ASP A 266 -12.96 13.77 -6.03
C ASP A 266 -13.77 12.48 -5.77
N THR A 267 -13.12 11.43 -5.27
CA THR A 267 -13.79 10.17 -4.91
C THR A 267 -14.76 10.39 -3.75
N LEU A 268 -14.34 11.04 -2.66
CA LEU A 268 -15.19 11.34 -1.53
C LEU A 268 -16.36 12.28 -1.88
N SER A 269 -16.23 13.11 -2.93
CA SER A 269 -17.35 13.94 -3.40
C SER A 269 -18.48 13.14 -4.03
N MET A 270 -18.22 11.88 -4.42
CA MET A 270 -19.24 10.95 -4.92
C MET A 270 -20.08 10.33 -3.78
N LEU A 271 -19.66 10.48 -2.51
CA LEU A 271 -20.38 9.98 -1.36
C LEU A 271 -21.67 10.80 -1.15
N PRO A 272 -22.88 10.21 -1.30
CA PRO A 272 -24.14 10.95 -1.22
C PRO A 272 -24.33 11.60 0.15
N GLU A 273 -24.91 12.80 0.24
CA GLU A 273 -24.94 13.64 1.46
C GLU A 273 -25.34 12.91 2.77
N HIS A 274 -26.33 12.03 2.71
CA HIS A 274 -26.87 11.32 3.88
C HIS A 274 -26.41 9.87 4.03
N ALA A 275 -25.59 9.37 3.11
CA ALA A 275 -25.05 8.01 3.17
C ALA A 275 -23.98 7.87 4.26
N LYS A 276 -23.67 6.64 4.63
CA LYS A 276 -22.57 6.32 5.54
C LYS A 276 -21.36 5.78 4.78
N ILE A 277 -20.22 5.77 5.47
CA ILE A 277 -18.98 5.17 4.97
C ILE A 277 -18.56 4.05 5.91
N SER A 278 -18.10 2.94 5.36
CA SER A 278 -17.44 1.87 6.12
C SER A 278 -15.94 1.97 5.95
N VAL A 279 -15.17 1.60 6.97
CA VAL A 279 -13.71 1.66 6.94
C VAL A 279 -13.16 0.25 7.13
N ALA A 280 -12.13 -0.12 6.38
CA ALA A 280 -11.27 -1.25 6.72
C ALA A 280 -9.86 -0.75 7.01
N LEU A 281 -9.23 -1.35 8.01
CA LEU A 281 -7.88 -1.00 8.41
C LEU A 281 -7.04 -2.24 8.66
N ASP A 282 -5.75 -2.11 8.41
CA ASP A 282 -4.76 -3.15 8.70
C ASP A 282 -3.39 -2.52 8.96
N CYS A 283 -2.55 -3.22 9.71
CA CYS A 283 -1.21 -2.78 10.08
C CYS A 283 -0.15 -3.65 9.41
N TRP A 284 0.88 -3.01 8.87
CA TRP A 284 1.98 -3.69 8.21
C TRP A 284 3.33 -3.11 8.60
N THR A 285 4.28 -4.00 8.84
CA THR A 285 5.67 -3.64 9.09
C THR A 285 6.51 -3.93 7.86
N SER A 286 7.17 -2.90 7.35
CA SER A 286 8.09 -3.00 6.23
C SER A 286 9.31 -3.87 6.55
N PRO A 287 10.00 -4.40 5.53
CA PRO A 287 11.25 -5.15 5.72
C PRO A 287 12.37 -4.36 6.44
N PHE A 288 12.23 -3.03 6.53
CA PHE A 288 13.18 -2.16 7.24
C PHE A 288 12.70 -1.76 8.64
N GLY A 289 11.64 -2.40 9.17
CA GLY A 289 11.15 -2.17 10.53
C GLY A 289 10.26 -0.93 10.70
N GLN A 290 9.86 -0.26 9.62
CA GLN A 290 8.88 0.84 9.68
C GLN A 290 7.46 0.26 9.64
N ALA A 291 6.64 0.56 10.62
CA ALA A 291 5.24 0.14 10.69
C ALA A 291 4.31 1.20 10.09
N PHE A 292 3.26 0.75 9.41
CA PHE A 292 2.24 1.58 8.77
C PHE A 292 0.85 1.03 9.06
N MET A 293 -0.13 1.92 9.12
CA MET A 293 -1.55 1.63 9.17
C MET A 293 -2.19 2.10 7.88
N ALA A 294 -2.76 1.17 7.14
CA ALA A 294 -3.53 1.48 5.95
C ALA A 294 -5.01 1.58 6.33
N ILE A 295 -5.66 2.66 5.90
CA ILE A 295 -7.04 3.01 6.26
C ILE A 295 -7.80 3.24 4.96
N THR A 296 -8.76 2.38 4.65
CA THR A 296 -9.51 2.40 3.39
C THR A 296 -10.99 2.61 3.68
N GLY A 297 -11.59 3.60 3.03
CA GLY A 297 -13.02 3.89 3.09
C GLY A 297 -13.80 3.22 1.95
N TYR A 298 -15.02 2.77 2.24
CA TYR A 298 -15.93 2.08 1.33
C TYR A 298 -17.31 2.69 1.43
N PHE A 299 -17.92 2.98 0.28
CA PHE A 299 -19.28 3.50 0.21
C PHE A 299 -19.89 3.17 -1.15
N ILE A 300 -21.21 3.30 -1.25
CA ILE A 300 -21.94 3.16 -2.50
C ILE A 300 -22.38 4.56 -2.95
N ASP A 301 -22.03 4.95 -4.17
CA ASP A 301 -22.36 6.26 -4.71
C ASP A 301 -23.83 6.38 -5.15
N ALA A 302 -24.20 7.55 -5.69
CA ALA A 302 -25.57 7.81 -6.16
C ALA A 302 -26.00 6.91 -7.34
N ASP A 303 -25.03 6.45 -8.14
CA ASP A 303 -25.23 5.57 -9.30
C ASP A 303 -25.15 4.09 -8.92
N TRP A 304 -25.13 3.77 -7.62
CA TRP A 304 -25.01 2.40 -7.10
C TRP A 304 -23.71 1.72 -7.54
N VAL A 305 -22.62 2.47 -7.62
CA VAL A 305 -21.28 1.94 -7.82
C VAL A 305 -20.59 1.83 -6.46
N TYR A 306 -20.02 0.66 -6.19
CA TYR A 306 -19.21 0.43 -4.99
C TYR A 306 -17.86 1.15 -5.14
N ARG A 307 -17.63 2.16 -4.30
CA ARG A 307 -16.42 2.99 -4.30
C ARG A 307 -15.50 2.59 -3.17
N GLU A 308 -14.21 2.56 -3.48
CA GLU A 308 -13.12 2.34 -2.54
C GLU A 308 -12.18 3.55 -2.60
N VAL A 309 -11.74 4.02 -1.44
CA VAL A 309 -10.76 5.11 -1.33
C VAL A 309 -9.76 4.80 -0.23
N LEU A 310 -8.48 4.73 -0.58
CA LEU A 310 -7.41 4.67 0.43
C LEU A 310 -7.28 6.07 1.07
N LEU A 311 -7.75 6.21 2.30
CA LEU A 311 -7.78 7.48 3.04
C LEU A 311 -6.41 7.81 3.64
N GLY A 312 -5.67 6.79 4.08
CA GLY A 312 -4.36 6.97 4.68
C GLY A 312 -3.48 5.72 4.59
N PHE A 313 -2.18 5.94 4.48
CA PHE A 313 -1.14 4.92 4.67
C PHE A 313 -0.16 5.47 5.72
N LYS A 314 -0.63 5.57 6.96
CA LYS A 314 -0.02 6.39 8.00
C LYS A 314 1.14 5.65 8.66
N PRO A 315 2.32 6.26 8.81
CA PRO A 315 3.38 5.67 9.61
C PRO A 315 2.95 5.58 11.07
N LEU A 316 3.23 4.44 11.71
CA LEU A 316 2.95 4.22 13.12
C LEU A 316 4.22 4.44 13.94
N HIS A 317 4.07 5.12 15.08
CA HIS A 317 5.15 5.39 16.02
C HIS A 317 4.82 4.82 17.41
N GLY A 318 5.83 4.28 18.08
CA GLY A 318 5.67 3.71 19.42
C GLY A 318 4.97 2.35 19.43
N THR A 319 4.34 2.03 20.56
CA THR A 319 3.65 0.74 20.75
C THR A 319 2.34 0.70 19.98
N HIS A 320 2.04 -0.43 19.33
CA HIS A 320 0.79 -0.68 18.60
C HIS A 320 -0.39 -0.99 19.53
N LEU A 321 -0.56 -0.19 20.58
CA LEU A 321 -1.73 -0.23 21.47
C LEU A 321 -2.97 0.23 20.70
N GLY A 322 -4.12 -0.37 20.99
CA GLY A 322 -5.39 -0.03 20.31
C GLY A 322 -5.75 1.45 20.39
N THR A 323 -5.41 2.13 21.50
CA THR A 323 -5.60 3.58 21.68
C THR A 323 -4.77 4.42 20.71
N ASN A 324 -3.52 4.04 20.45
CA ASN A 324 -2.65 4.76 19.50
C ASN A 324 -3.12 4.57 18.06
N LEU A 325 -3.57 3.35 17.72
CA LEU A 325 -4.18 3.07 16.43
C LEU A 325 -5.49 3.86 16.24
N SER A 326 -6.29 3.97 17.30
CA SER A 326 -7.52 4.77 17.32
C SER A 326 -7.23 6.26 17.09
N ALA A 327 -6.21 6.82 17.74
CA ALA A 327 -5.80 8.21 17.51
C ALA A 327 -5.41 8.46 16.05
N THR A 328 -4.67 7.53 15.43
CA THR A 328 -4.29 7.60 14.01
C THR A 328 -5.52 7.54 13.08
N LEU A 329 -6.49 6.69 13.41
CA LEU A 329 -7.76 6.59 12.69
C LEU A 329 -8.57 7.89 12.81
N ILE A 330 -8.75 8.41 14.01
CA ILE A 330 -9.48 9.66 14.28
C ILE A 330 -8.86 10.82 13.51
N GLU A 331 -7.53 11.00 13.62
CA GLU A 331 -6.81 12.06 12.90
C GLU A 331 -7.05 11.98 11.39
N THR A 332 -6.96 10.78 10.82
CA THR A 332 -7.18 10.55 9.39
C THR A 332 -8.62 10.87 8.99
N LEU A 333 -9.62 10.45 9.77
CA LEU A 333 -11.04 10.70 9.45
C LEU A 333 -11.41 12.18 9.62
N THR A 334 -10.87 12.85 10.63
CA THR A 334 -11.05 14.29 10.87
C THR A 334 -10.40 15.14 9.78
N GLU A 335 -9.27 14.70 9.19
CA GLU A 335 -8.66 15.37 8.02
C GLU A 335 -9.65 15.51 6.86
N TYR A 336 -10.56 14.54 6.68
CA TYR A 336 -11.60 14.56 5.65
C TYR A 336 -12.98 15.03 6.15
N GLY A 337 -13.17 15.21 7.47
CA GLY A 337 -14.45 15.59 8.07
C GLY A 337 -15.54 14.54 7.90
N ILE A 338 -15.19 13.25 7.97
CA ILE A 338 -16.10 12.11 7.75
C ILE A 338 -16.26 11.20 8.98
N GLU A 339 -15.65 11.56 10.12
CA GLU A 339 -15.70 10.77 11.36
C GLU A 339 -17.14 10.44 11.81
N HIS A 340 -18.06 11.40 11.68
CA HIS A 340 -19.48 11.24 12.03
C HIS A 340 -20.30 10.43 11.01
N ARG A 341 -19.69 10.08 9.87
CA ARG A 341 -20.31 9.31 8.79
C ARG A 341 -19.90 7.84 8.81
N VAL A 342 -18.95 7.45 9.66
CA VAL A 342 -18.52 6.06 9.77
C VAL A 342 -19.65 5.20 10.33
N PHE A 343 -19.92 4.07 9.69
CA PHE A 343 -20.93 3.08 10.11
C PHE A 343 -20.30 1.78 10.60
N GLY A 344 -19.37 1.22 9.83
CA GLY A 344 -18.68 -0.03 10.17
C GLY A 344 -17.17 0.11 10.09
N VAL A 345 -16.45 -0.54 11.00
CA VAL A 345 -14.98 -0.66 10.97
C VAL A 345 -14.60 -2.15 10.88
N THR A 346 -14.04 -2.54 9.74
CA THR A 346 -13.57 -3.90 9.47
C THR A 346 -12.10 -4.03 9.86
N THR A 347 -11.80 -4.99 10.73
CA THR A 347 -10.46 -5.21 11.28
C THR A 347 -10.12 -6.70 11.29
N ASP A 348 -8.83 -7.04 11.40
CA ASP A 348 -8.45 -8.41 11.75
C ASP A 348 -8.94 -8.78 13.18
N ASN A 349 -8.70 -10.02 13.58
CA ASN A 349 -9.13 -10.52 14.90
C ASN A 349 -8.09 -10.35 16.00
N ALA A 350 -7.13 -9.43 15.86
CA ALA A 350 -6.21 -9.08 16.92
C ALA A 350 -6.95 -8.37 18.07
N SER A 351 -6.58 -8.68 19.31
CA SER A 351 -7.19 -8.12 20.52
C SER A 351 -7.16 -6.58 20.57
N ASN A 352 -6.09 -5.97 20.04
CA ASN A 352 -5.89 -4.53 20.07
C ASN A 352 -6.95 -3.78 19.24
N ASN A 353 -7.55 -4.44 18.25
CA ASN A 353 -8.56 -3.83 17.38
C ASN A 353 -9.92 -3.68 18.07
N LYS A 354 -10.21 -4.47 19.11
CA LYS A 354 -11.37 -4.23 19.96
C LYS A 354 -11.22 -2.89 20.70
N THR A 355 -10.09 -2.73 21.41
CA THR A 355 -9.75 -1.48 22.10
C THR A 355 -9.70 -0.28 21.15
N LEU A 356 -9.23 -0.47 19.91
CA LEU A 356 -9.21 0.57 18.88
C LEU A 356 -10.61 1.12 18.59
N VAL A 357 -11.56 0.22 18.30
CA VAL A 357 -12.94 0.61 17.96
C VAL A 357 -13.67 1.15 19.18
N ASP A 358 -13.46 0.57 20.37
CA ASP A 358 -14.06 1.07 21.61
C ASP A 358 -13.59 2.51 21.91
N THR A 359 -12.29 2.78 21.75
CA THR A 359 -11.71 4.13 21.92
C THR A 359 -12.25 5.09 20.86
N PHE A 360 -12.44 4.63 19.62
CA PHE A 360 -13.01 5.44 18.55
C PHE A 360 -14.46 5.79 18.84
N GLN A 361 -15.27 4.82 19.27
CA GLN A 361 -16.67 4.99 19.66
C GLN A 361 -16.82 6.01 20.80
N GLN A 362 -15.91 5.98 21.79
CA GLN A 362 -15.90 6.96 22.89
C GLN A 362 -15.59 8.39 22.45
N SER A 363 -14.88 8.56 21.33
CA SER A 363 -14.58 9.88 20.77
C SER A 363 -15.75 10.50 19.98
N LEU A 364 -16.75 9.68 19.62
CA LEU A 364 -17.89 10.10 18.83
C LEU A 364 -19.09 10.49 19.73
N PRO A 365 -19.99 11.37 19.24
CA PRO A 365 -21.25 11.64 19.89
C PRO A 365 -22.08 10.37 20.13
N ALA A 366 -22.79 10.30 21.26
CA ALA A 366 -23.55 9.11 21.68
C ALA A 366 -24.64 8.62 20.70
N HIS A 367 -25.07 9.45 19.75
CA HIS A 367 -26.06 9.10 18.73
C HIS A 367 -25.44 8.43 17.49
N ILE A 368 -24.11 8.42 17.36
CA ILE A 368 -23.40 7.73 16.28
C ILE A 368 -22.89 6.42 16.85
N ASP A 369 -23.31 5.34 16.20
CA ASP A 369 -22.90 3.99 16.57
C ASP A 369 -22.05 3.39 15.47
N VAL A 370 -20.88 2.88 15.85
CA VAL A 370 -19.90 2.27 14.96
C VAL A 370 -19.79 0.79 15.27
N ILE A 371 -20.08 -0.03 14.26
CA ILE A 371 -20.06 -1.47 14.39
C ILE A 371 -18.66 -1.98 14.04
N ARG A 372 -18.04 -2.81 14.89
CA ARG A 372 -16.84 -3.56 14.53
C ARG A 372 -17.22 -4.80 13.74
N ILE A 373 -16.59 -5.00 12.58
CA ILE A 373 -16.74 -6.20 11.76
C ILE A 373 -15.42 -6.98 11.74
N PRO A 374 -15.39 -8.25 12.14
CA PRO A 374 -14.20 -9.08 12.02
C PRO A 374 -13.98 -9.48 10.55
N CYS A 375 -12.73 -9.47 10.10
CA CYS A 375 -12.36 -9.88 8.75
C CYS A 375 -12.64 -11.39 8.56
N LEU A 376 -13.58 -11.74 7.67
CA LEU A 376 -13.96 -13.12 7.39
C LEU A 376 -12.78 -13.94 6.83
N ALA A 377 -11.98 -13.35 5.93
CA ALA A 377 -10.80 -14.00 5.38
C ALA A 377 -9.81 -14.40 6.51
N HIS A 378 -9.64 -13.54 7.51
CA HIS A 378 -8.81 -13.84 8.67
C HIS A 378 -9.44 -14.93 9.55
N VAL A 379 -10.77 -14.96 9.73
CA VAL A 379 -11.46 -16.06 10.44
C VAL A 379 -11.25 -17.41 9.74
N ILE A 380 -11.47 -17.46 8.43
CA ILE A 380 -11.24 -18.66 7.60
C ILE A 380 -9.80 -19.12 7.79
N GLN A 381 -8.85 -18.18 7.74
CA GLN A 381 -7.45 -18.49 7.96
C GLN A 381 -7.15 -19.00 9.37
N LEU A 382 -7.73 -18.42 10.41
CA LEU A 382 -7.54 -18.88 11.79
C LEU A 382 -8.07 -20.30 11.99
N SER A 383 -9.20 -20.64 11.37
CA SER A 383 -9.72 -22.02 11.36
C SER A 383 -8.78 -22.98 10.62
N LEU A 384 -8.34 -22.64 9.40
CA LEU A 384 -7.37 -23.42 8.64
C LEU A 384 -6.05 -23.60 9.41
N ASN A 385 -5.57 -22.54 10.04
CA ASN A 385 -4.38 -22.54 10.87
C ASN A 385 -4.52 -23.52 12.05
N GLN A 386 -5.71 -23.63 12.64
CA GLN A 386 -5.99 -24.58 13.72
C GLN A 386 -5.93 -26.02 13.21
N LEU A 387 -6.49 -26.29 12.03
CA LEU A 387 -6.39 -27.58 11.33
C LEU A 387 -4.92 -27.96 11.10
N LEU A 388 -4.16 -27.08 10.45
CA LEU A 388 -2.76 -27.34 10.11
C LEU A 388 -1.85 -27.46 11.35
N HIS A 389 -2.13 -26.70 12.42
CA HIS A 389 -1.34 -26.81 13.65
C HIS A 389 -1.46 -28.19 14.30
N ARG A 390 -2.69 -28.72 14.40
CA ARG A 390 -2.95 -30.03 14.98
C ARG A 390 -2.32 -31.17 14.17
N LEU A 391 -2.25 -31.00 12.85
CA LEU A 391 -1.53 -31.90 11.94
C LEU A 391 0.00 -31.74 11.98
N LYS A 392 0.55 -30.83 12.79
CA LYS A 392 1.97 -30.43 12.75
C LYS A 392 2.41 -30.08 11.32
N ALA A 393 1.47 -29.49 10.59
CA ALA A 393 1.51 -29.19 9.17
C ALA A 393 1.76 -27.70 8.91
N ARG A 394 2.33 -26.94 9.85
CA ARG A 394 2.71 -25.54 9.60
C ARG A 394 4.16 -25.41 9.14
N PRO A 395 4.47 -24.53 8.18
CA PRO A 395 5.84 -24.19 7.84
C PRO A 395 6.52 -23.46 9.01
N GLU A 396 7.82 -23.71 9.20
CA GLU A 396 8.65 -23.02 10.21
C GLU A 396 9.15 -21.66 9.70
N ASN A 397 9.29 -21.51 8.38
CA ASN A 397 9.88 -20.33 7.74
C ASN A 397 8.86 -19.19 7.55
N GLU A 398 9.24 -17.98 7.92
CA GLU A 398 8.45 -16.75 7.74
C GLU A 398 8.61 -16.13 6.34
N SER A 399 9.66 -16.51 5.61
CA SER A 399 9.97 -16.07 4.25
C SER A 399 10.58 -17.21 3.43
N THR A 400 10.80 -16.99 2.12
CA THR A 400 11.40 -17.99 1.25
C THR A 400 12.87 -18.22 1.60
N GLU A 401 13.24 -19.47 1.84
CA GLU A 401 14.61 -19.85 2.14
C GLU A 401 15.45 -19.94 0.87
N SER A 402 16.61 -19.28 0.91
CA SER A 402 17.60 -19.28 -0.17
C SER A 402 18.79 -20.20 0.10
N GLN A 403 18.90 -20.76 1.31
CA GLN A 403 20.04 -21.57 1.74
C GLN A 403 19.57 -22.99 2.10
N TRP A 404 20.38 -23.97 1.72
CA TRP A 404 20.18 -25.38 2.07
C TRP A 404 21.20 -25.80 3.13
N THR A 405 20.76 -26.21 4.32
CA THR A 405 21.63 -26.51 5.47
C THR A 405 21.75 -28.01 5.76
N LYS A 406 22.86 -28.42 6.41
CA LYS A 406 23.07 -29.82 6.86
C LYS A 406 21.94 -30.32 7.79
N ARG A 407 21.39 -29.44 8.64
CA ARG A 407 20.24 -29.75 9.52
C ARG A 407 18.98 -30.19 8.74
N GLN A 408 18.74 -29.61 7.56
CA GLN A 408 17.65 -30.02 6.66
C GLN A 408 17.91 -31.38 6.01
N MET A 409 19.18 -31.67 5.71
CA MET A 409 19.64 -32.99 5.25
C MET A 409 19.47 -34.06 6.33
N ASP A 410 19.75 -33.71 7.59
CA ASP A 410 19.62 -34.63 8.73
C ASP A 410 18.16 -34.85 9.14
N LEU A 411 17.28 -33.84 9.05
CA LEU A 411 15.83 -34.01 9.27
C LEU A 411 15.14 -34.87 8.19
N ALA A 412 15.61 -34.77 6.94
CA ALA A 412 15.16 -35.63 5.84
C ALA A 412 15.61 -37.08 6.02
N ARG A 413 16.81 -37.31 6.61
CA ARG A 413 17.43 -38.63 6.79
C ARG A 413 17.09 -39.32 8.12
N ALA A 414 16.87 -38.59 9.22
CA ALA A 414 16.73 -39.14 10.58
C ALA A 414 15.36 -39.78 10.88
N ASN A 415 14.43 -39.82 9.93
CA ASN A 415 13.06 -40.31 10.13
C ASN A 415 12.82 -41.63 9.35
N SER A 416 13.73 -42.59 9.45
CA SER A 416 13.59 -43.90 8.83
C SER A 416 12.56 -44.78 9.57
N ASP A 417 11.53 -45.18 8.83
CA ASP A 417 10.56 -46.26 9.05
C ASP A 417 9.37 -46.08 10.01
N SER A 418 9.49 -45.50 11.21
CA SER A 418 8.32 -45.41 12.13
C SER A 418 7.37 -44.23 11.87
N LYS A 419 7.85 -43.16 11.21
CA LYS A 419 7.08 -41.92 10.93
C LYS A 419 6.60 -41.76 9.49
N LYS A 420 6.85 -42.74 8.61
CA LYS A 420 6.39 -42.69 7.19
C LYS A 420 4.88 -42.48 7.06
N ARG A 421 4.12 -42.89 8.07
CA ARG A 421 2.65 -42.78 8.13
C ARG A 421 2.14 -41.46 8.70
N ASP A 422 3.00 -40.54 9.17
CA ASP A 422 2.59 -39.24 9.72
C ASP A 422 2.53 -38.18 8.61
N ILE A 423 1.43 -37.40 8.58
CA ILE A 423 1.22 -36.32 7.62
C ILE A 423 2.33 -35.26 7.71
N SER A 424 2.81 -34.98 8.91
CA SER A 424 3.87 -33.99 9.13
C SER A 424 5.19 -34.38 8.44
N TYR A 425 5.46 -35.69 8.34
CA TYR A 425 6.63 -36.19 7.61
C TYR A 425 6.49 -35.96 6.10
N THR A 426 5.34 -36.29 5.51
CA THR A 426 5.03 -36.05 4.09
C THR A 426 5.19 -34.57 3.72
N LEU A 427 4.65 -33.67 4.54
CA LEU A 427 4.76 -32.23 4.32
C LEU A 427 6.20 -31.73 4.44
N SER A 428 6.95 -32.23 5.42
CA SER A 428 8.37 -31.88 5.59
C SER A 428 9.20 -32.26 4.36
N ARG A 429 8.92 -33.41 3.74
CA ARG A 429 9.60 -33.83 2.50
C ARG A 429 9.32 -32.89 1.33
N ILE A 430 8.06 -32.49 1.11
CA ILE A 430 7.71 -31.55 0.03
C ILE A 430 8.35 -30.18 0.27
N ARG A 431 8.26 -29.65 1.49
CA ARG A 431 8.91 -28.38 1.86
C ARG A 431 10.40 -28.43 1.60
N SER A 432 11.05 -29.49 2.09
CA SER A 432 12.48 -29.71 1.91
C SER A 432 12.84 -29.82 0.43
N PHE A 433 12.04 -30.52 -0.37
CA PHE A 433 12.25 -30.60 -1.83
C PHE A 433 12.14 -29.23 -2.50
N ALA A 434 11.15 -28.41 -2.11
CA ALA A 434 10.99 -27.07 -2.66
C ALA A 434 12.16 -26.15 -2.33
N VAL A 435 12.68 -26.19 -1.10
CA VAL A 435 13.91 -25.48 -0.71
C VAL A 435 15.11 -26.03 -1.47
N PHE A 436 15.26 -27.36 -1.53
CA PHE A 436 16.34 -28.05 -2.23
C PHE A 436 16.44 -27.60 -3.69
N ILE A 437 15.36 -27.66 -4.46
CA ILE A 437 15.37 -27.25 -5.87
C ILE A 437 15.72 -25.75 -5.99
N ARG A 438 15.10 -24.88 -5.19
CA ARG A 438 15.24 -23.43 -5.34
C ARG A 438 16.58 -22.88 -4.84
N ALA A 439 17.24 -23.55 -3.92
CA ALA A 439 18.51 -23.12 -3.33
C ALA A 439 19.71 -23.20 -4.29
N SER A 440 19.59 -23.81 -5.48
CA SER A 440 20.66 -23.82 -6.50
C SER A 440 20.12 -23.45 -7.87
N PRO A 441 20.71 -22.45 -8.55
CA PRO A 441 20.39 -22.14 -9.94
C PRO A 441 20.51 -23.37 -10.86
N GLN A 442 21.57 -24.19 -10.68
CA GLN A 442 21.80 -25.38 -11.50
C GLN A 442 20.69 -26.43 -11.30
N ARG A 443 20.21 -26.63 -10.07
CA ARG A 443 19.08 -27.54 -9.78
C ARG A 443 17.78 -27.01 -10.36
N ARG A 444 17.53 -25.69 -10.29
CA ARG A 444 16.38 -25.04 -10.93
C ARG A 444 16.39 -25.28 -12.44
N ASP A 445 17.50 -24.99 -13.10
CA ASP A 445 17.64 -25.14 -14.55
C ASP A 445 17.50 -26.61 -14.97
N SER A 446 18.09 -27.53 -14.22
CA SER A 446 17.97 -28.97 -14.46
C SER A 446 16.52 -29.46 -14.32
N PHE A 447 15.81 -29.02 -13.26
CA PHE A 447 14.41 -29.38 -13.05
C PHE A 447 13.49 -28.80 -14.13
N LEU A 448 13.74 -27.55 -14.55
CA LEU A 448 13.05 -26.93 -15.68
C LEU A 448 13.38 -27.63 -17.00
N GLY A 449 14.57 -28.21 -17.13
CA GLY A 449 15.01 -28.99 -18.30
C GLY A 449 14.20 -30.26 -18.53
N LEU A 450 13.65 -30.87 -17.48
CA LEU A 450 12.84 -32.08 -17.55
C LEU A 450 11.43 -31.86 -18.14
N GLN A 451 10.95 -30.62 -18.13
CA GLN A 451 9.58 -30.30 -18.51
C GLN A 451 9.47 -29.95 -20.00
N PRO A 452 8.46 -30.51 -20.71
CA PRO A 452 8.23 -30.21 -22.12
C PRO A 452 7.74 -28.76 -22.27
N GLY A 453 8.37 -27.98 -23.14
CA GLY A 453 7.91 -26.62 -23.47
C GLY A 453 8.87 -25.85 -24.37
N ARG A 454 8.36 -25.32 -25.49
CA ARG A 454 9.08 -24.33 -26.32
C ARG A 454 8.99 -22.96 -25.66
N GLY A 455 10.13 -22.35 -25.35
CA GLY A 455 10.19 -20.95 -24.91
C GLY A 455 9.82 -20.67 -23.44
N GLY A 456 9.81 -21.69 -22.56
CA GLY A 456 9.76 -21.49 -21.10
C GLY A 456 8.40 -21.12 -20.49
N LYS A 457 7.36 -20.87 -21.29
CA LYS A 457 6.06 -20.35 -20.81
C LYS A 457 5.20 -21.35 -20.00
N ASP A 458 5.53 -22.64 -20.00
CA ASP A 458 4.78 -23.70 -19.29
C ASP A 458 5.61 -24.48 -18.24
N LYS A 459 6.85 -24.04 -17.98
CA LYS A 459 7.75 -24.76 -17.05
C LYS A 459 7.52 -24.29 -15.62
N LEU A 460 7.33 -25.24 -14.71
CA LEU A 460 6.94 -24.99 -13.33
C LEU A 460 8.05 -25.32 -12.34
N LEU A 461 8.23 -24.48 -11.32
CA LEU A 461 9.06 -24.80 -10.16
C LEU A 461 8.19 -25.19 -8.96
N PRO A 462 8.73 -25.98 -8.02
CA PRO A 462 8.13 -26.15 -6.71
C PRO A 462 7.93 -24.81 -6.00
N ILE A 463 6.83 -24.70 -5.26
CA ILE A 463 6.50 -23.54 -4.43
C ILE A 463 6.99 -23.82 -3.01
N GLN A 464 7.61 -22.82 -2.37
CA GLN A 464 7.94 -22.92 -0.95
C GLN A 464 6.73 -22.52 -0.12
N ASP A 465 6.42 -23.34 0.88
CA ASP A 465 5.43 -23.04 1.92
C ASP A 465 5.96 -21.91 2.81
N VAL A 466 5.14 -20.91 3.11
CA VAL A 466 5.57 -19.71 3.85
C VAL A 466 4.50 -19.35 4.86
N ARG A 467 4.85 -19.32 6.16
CA ARG A 467 3.89 -19.13 7.25
C ARG A 467 3.05 -17.86 7.13
N THR A 468 3.67 -16.79 6.62
CA THR A 468 3.05 -15.47 6.45
C THR A 468 2.18 -15.37 5.20
N ARG A 469 2.22 -16.35 4.29
CA ARG A 469 1.38 -16.43 3.09
C ARG A 469 0.31 -17.50 3.28
N TRP A 470 -0.88 -17.06 3.63
CA TRP A 470 -1.98 -17.91 4.12
C TRP A 470 -2.39 -19.04 3.18
N ASN A 471 -2.32 -18.83 1.87
CA ASN A 471 -2.63 -19.83 0.84
C ASN A 471 -1.44 -20.73 0.45
N SER A 472 -0.25 -20.52 1.02
CA SER A 472 1.00 -21.14 0.52
C SER A 472 1.03 -22.67 0.68
N THR A 473 0.45 -23.22 1.75
CA THR A 473 0.41 -24.68 1.94
C THR A 473 -0.44 -25.36 0.86
N PHE A 474 -1.64 -24.83 0.56
CA PHE A 474 -2.49 -25.35 -0.51
C PHE A 474 -1.81 -25.25 -1.88
N LEU A 475 -1.24 -24.07 -2.19
CA LEU A 475 -0.52 -23.83 -3.45
C LEU A 475 0.70 -24.76 -3.60
N MET A 476 1.48 -24.96 -2.54
CA MET A 476 2.61 -25.90 -2.54
C MET A 476 2.14 -27.31 -2.86
N LEU A 477 1.10 -27.79 -2.19
CA LEU A 477 0.60 -29.15 -2.38
C LEU A 477 0.01 -29.36 -3.78
N SER A 478 -0.81 -28.41 -4.25
CA SER A 478 -1.41 -28.46 -5.58
C SER A 478 -0.32 -28.45 -6.67
N ARG A 479 0.68 -27.57 -6.52
CA ARG A 479 1.85 -27.56 -7.41
C ARG A 479 2.63 -28.86 -7.37
N ALA A 480 2.91 -29.40 -6.18
CA ALA A 480 3.65 -30.64 -6.01
C ALA A 480 2.96 -31.81 -6.70
N LYS A 481 1.62 -31.92 -6.58
CA LYS A 481 0.83 -32.93 -7.26
C LYS A 481 0.91 -32.80 -8.78
N ARG A 482 0.78 -31.58 -9.31
CA ARG A 482 0.88 -31.33 -10.76
C ARG A 482 2.24 -31.70 -11.35
N ILE A 483 3.33 -31.47 -10.61
CA ILE A 483 4.69 -31.78 -11.06
C ILE A 483 5.19 -33.15 -10.56
N ARG A 484 4.31 -34.01 -10.02
CA ARG A 484 4.64 -35.34 -9.44
C ARG A 484 5.56 -36.17 -10.33
N THR A 485 5.26 -36.24 -11.63
CA THR A 485 6.06 -37.01 -12.60
C THR A 485 7.48 -36.48 -12.73
N PHE A 486 7.65 -35.15 -12.77
CA PHE A 486 8.95 -34.49 -12.86
C PHE A 486 9.74 -34.56 -11.55
N ILE A 487 9.07 -34.59 -10.38
CA ILE A 487 9.71 -34.85 -9.08
C ILE A 487 10.36 -36.23 -9.11
N ALA A 488 9.63 -37.26 -9.52
CA ALA A 488 10.15 -38.62 -9.62
C ALA A 488 11.35 -38.70 -10.58
N GLN A 489 11.20 -38.16 -11.80
CA GLN A 489 12.27 -38.12 -12.80
C GLN A 489 13.54 -37.41 -12.30
N PHE A 490 13.38 -36.28 -11.62
CA PHE A 490 14.52 -35.55 -11.07
C PHE A 490 15.21 -36.34 -9.96
N CYS A 491 14.44 -36.95 -9.06
CA CYS A 491 14.98 -37.78 -7.99
C CYS A 491 15.75 -38.99 -8.52
N ASP A 492 15.28 -39.60 -9.61
CA ASP A 492 15.96 -40.69 -10.29
C ASP A 492 17.26 -40.25 -10.96
N GLN A 493 17.26 -39.10 -11.67
CA GLN A 493 18.44 -38.59 -12.37
C GLN A 493 19.55 -38.11 -11.43
N PHE A 494 19.19 -37.48 -10.30
CA PHE A 494 20.13 -36.85 -9.37
C PHE A 494 20.37 -37.66 -8.08
N ASN A 495 19.94 -38.92 -8.04
CA ASN A 495 20.08 -39.83 -6.90
C ASN A 495 19.56 -39.25 -5.57
N CYS A 496 18.40 -38.58 -5.64
CA CYS A 496 17.76 -37.93 -4.49
C CYS A 496 16.50 -38.70 -4.04
N LYS A 497 16.64 -40.02 -3.81
CA LYS A 497 15.54 -40.93 -3.45
C LYS A 497 14.80 -40.51 -2.17
N ASP A 498 15.48 -39.76 -1.30
CA ASP A 498 14.94 -39.19 -0.05
C ASP A 498 13.74 -38.25 -0.27
N PHE A 499 13.44 -37.80 -1.49
CA PHE A 499 12.27 -36.96 -1.80
C PHE A 499 11.14 -37.69 -2.57
N VAL A 500 11.32 -38.96 -2.95
CA VAL A 500 10.29 -39.73 -3.65
C VAL A 500 9.16 -40.13 -2.69
N LEU A 501 7.96 -39.62 -2.92
CA LEU A 501 6.78 -39.93 -2.14
C LEU A 501 6.11 -41.23 -2.61
N ASP A 502 5.66 -42.05 -1.66
CA ASP A 502 4.86 -43.26 -1.92
C ASP A 502 3.37 -42.94 -2.16
N ASP A 503 2.58 -43.94 -2.52
CA ASP A 503 1.16 -43.75 -2.86
C ASP A 503 0.30 -43.33 -1.65
N ASP A 504 0.63 -43.79 -0.44
CA ASP A 504 -0.06 -43.36 0.78
C ASP A 504 0.23 -41.90 1.09
N GLN A 505 1.46 -41.44 0.86
CA GLN A 505 1.86 -40.04 1.00
C GLN A 505 1.17 -39.15 -0.04
N TRP A 506 1.00 -39.61 -1.28
CA TRP A 506 0.18 -38.90 -2.27
C TRP A 506 -1.30 -38.85 -1.87
N ARG A 507 -1.83 -39.93 -1.28
CA ARG A 507 -3.20 -39.96 -0.74
C ARG A 507 -3.40 -38.99 0.43
N GLN A 508 -2.41 -38.85 1.31
CA GLN A 508 -2.42 -37.82 2.38
C GLN A 508 -2.50 -36.41 1.79
N ILE A 509 -1.76 -36.14 0.71
CA ILE A 509 -1.79 -34.84 0.02
C ILE A 509 -3.17 -34.60 -0.58
N ASP A 510 -3.80 -35.61 -1.16
CA ASP A 510 -5.13 -35.48 -1.74
C ASP A 510 -6.21 -35.18 -0.72
N TYR A 511 -6.20 -35.88 0.40
CA TYR A 511 -7.13 -35.57 1.47
C TYR A 511 -6.88 -34.15 2.00
N LEU A 512 -5.62 -33.72 2.16
CA LEU A 512 -5.30 -32.35 2.56
C LEU A 512 -5.79 -31.31 1.56
N LEU A 513 -5.58 -31.54 0.26
CA LEU A 513 -6.06 -30.66 -0.80
C LEU A 513 -7.59 -30.57 -0.79
N TYR A 514 -8.29 -31.70 -0.67
CA TYR A 514 -9.74 -31.74 -0.54
C TYR A 514 -10.24 -30.94 0.68
N LEU A 515 -9.63 -31.15 1.85
CA LEU A 515 -10.01 -30.47 3.08
C LEU A 515 -9.77 -28.95 3.00
N THR A 516 -8.65 -28.53 2.42
CA THR A 516 -8.21 -27.12 2.42
C THR A 516 -8.70 -26.32 1.22
N LYS A 517 -9.21 -26.97 0.17
CA LYS A 517 -9.69 -26.30 -1.06
C LYS A 517 -10.77 -25.25 -0.81
N PRO A 518 -11.86 -25.51 -0.06
CA PRO A 518 -12.87 -24.46 0.17
C PRO A 518 -12.32 -23.25 0.93
N PHE A 519 -11.40 -23.46 1.88
CA PHE A 519 -10.73 -22.37 2.59
C PHE A 519 -9.93 -21.47 1.64
N PHE A 520 -9.19 -22.09 0.72
CA PHE A 520 -8.45 -21.39 -0.33
C PHE A 520 -9.40 -20.65 -1.27
N ASP A 521 -10.42 -21.33 -1.81
CA ASP A 521 -11.34 -20.78 -2.81
C ASP A 521 -12.08 -19.55 -2.26
N TYR A 522 -12.64 -19.62 -1.04
CA TYR A 522 -13.34 -18.49 -0.43
C TYR A 522 -12.40 -17.34 -0.06
N THR A 523 -11.21 -17.64 0.48
CA THR A 523 -10.22 -16.59 0.81
C THR A 523 -9.77 -15.87 -0.46
N LEU A 524 -9.54 -16.60 -1.55
CA LEU A 524 -9.16 -16.04 -2.85
C LEU A 524 -10.31 -15.27 -3.52
N ALA A 525 -11.54 -15.78 -3.43
CA ALA A 525 -12.70 -15.08 -3.97
C ALA A 525 -12.93 -13.76 -3.23
N LEU A 526 -12.96 -13.78 -1.89
CA LEU A 526 -13.07 -12.58 -1.07
C LEU A 526 -11.94 -11.58 -1.34
N SER A 527 -10.72 -12.06 -1.55
CA SER A 527 -9.59 -11.20 -1.85
C SER A 527 -9.65 -10.61 -3.25
N LYS A 528 -10.32 -11.23 -4.24
CA LYS A 528 -10.44 -10.71 -5.62
C LYS A 528 -11.67 -9.84 -5.85
N THR A 529 -12.74 -10.05 -5.09
CA THR A 529 -14.04 -9.38 -5.32
C THR A 529 -13.94 -7.87 -5.18
N ARG A 530 -14.47 -7.16 -6.18
CA ARG A 530 -14.53 -5.69 -6.23
C ARG A 530 -15.89 -5.11 -5.82
N ASP A 531 -16.90 -5.95 -5.68
CA ASP A 531 -18.25 -5.58 -5.28
C ASP A 531 -18.50 -5.76 -3.78
N VAL A 532 -19.75 -5.51 -3.38
CA VAL A 532 -20.25 -5.75 -2.02
C VAL A 532 -20.11 -7.23 -1.63
N THR A 533 -19.69 -7.50 -0.39
CA THR A 533 -19.35 -8.87 0.05
C THR A 533 -20.02 -9.28 1.37
N SER A 534 -20.43 -8.32 2.20
CA SER A 534 -21.02 -8.56 3.52
C SER A 534 -22.25 -9.47 3.49
N HIS A 535 -23.09 -9.36 2.46
CA HIS A 535 -24.28 -10.19 2.27
C HIS A 535 -24.00 -11.70 2.08
N ARG A 536 -22.75 -12.10 1.78
CA ARG A 536 -22.38 -13.52 1.60
C ARG A 536 -21.77 -14.16 2.84
N VAL A 537 -21.53 -13.40 3.91
CA VAL A 537 -20.79 -13.88 5.09
C VAL A 537 -21.43 -15.14 5.69
N LEU A 538 -22.73 -15.11 5.97
CA LEU A 538 -23.45 -16.25 6.56
C LEU A 538 -23.47 -17.46 5.62
N GLN A 539 -23.63 -17.23 4.32
CA GLN A 539 -23.62 -18.29 3.32
C GLN A 539 -22.25 -18.98 3.25
N ILE A 540 -21.15 -18.22 3.29
CA ILE A 540 -19.79 -18.77 3.30
C ILE A 540 -19.55 -19.62 4.55
N TYR A 541 -20.00 -19.16 5.72
CA TYR A 541 -19.93 -19.96 6.95
C TYR A 541 -20.69 -21.28 6.82
N ASN A 542 -21.94 -21.24 6.33
CA ASN A 542 -22.76 -22.45 6.18
C ASN A 542 -22.08 -23.47 5.26
N LEU A 543 -21.55 -23.02 4.11
CA LEU A 543 -20.86 -23.90 3.16
C LEU A 543 -19.55 -24.47 3.73
N LEU A 544 -18.80 -23.68 4.52
CA LEU A 544 -17.62 -24.18 5.23
C LEU A 544 -17.97 -25.21 6.30
N PHE A 545 -19.04 -24.97 7.08
CA PHE A 545 -19.51 -25.95 8.06
C PHE A 545 -19.99 -27.24 7.40
N GLU A 546 -20.74 -27.14 6.31
CA GLU A 546 -21.21 -28.30 5.54
C GLU A 546 -20.02 -29.15 5.07
N HIS A 547 -19.02 -28.52 4.45
CA HIS A 547 -17.79 -29.19 4.02
C HIS A 547 -17.05 -29.89 5.17
N LEU A 548 -16.89 -29.19 6.31
CA LEU A 548 -16.23 -29.74 7.49
C LEU A 548 -17.03 -30.92 8.08
N GLU A 549 -18.34 -30.83 8.15
CA GLU A 549 -19.20 -31.90 8.67
C GLU A 549 -19.23 -33.12 7.75
N GLN A 550 -19.32 -32.90 6.43
CA GLN A 550 -19.22 -33.97 5.44
C GLN A 550 -17.86 -34.69 5.55
N SER A 551 -16.78 -33.93 5.59
CA SER A 551 -15.42 -34.45 5.73
C SER A 551 -15.24 -35.24 7.04
N LYS A 552 -15.80 -34.74 8.15
CA LYS A 552 -15.81 -35.45 9.44
C LYS A 552 -16.56 -36.79 9.33
N LYS A 553 -17.75 -36.81 8.73
CA LYS A 553 -18.54 -38.05 8.55
C LYS A 553 -17.79 -39.09 7.72
N GLN A 554 -17.10 -38.66 6.67
CA GLN A 554 -16.29 -39.54 5.83
C GLN A 554 -15.10 -40.13 6.60
N LEU A 555 -14.38 -39.30 7.37
CA LEU A 555 -13.21 -39.73 8.14
C LEU A 555 -13.54 -40.54 9.40
N GLN A 556 -14.70 -40.32 10.03
CA GLN A 556 -15.16 -41.09 11.20
C GLN A 556 -15.24 -42.59 10.92
N ARG A 557 -15.50 -42.98 9.67
CA ARG A 557 -15.59 -44.38 9.25
C ARG A 557 -14.23 -45.04 9.06
N LYS A 558 -13.14 -44.28 9.03
CA LYS A 558 -11.80 -44.74 8.68
C LYS A 558 -10.96 -44.98 9.92
N ARG A 559 -10.25 -46.10 10.04
CA ARG A 559 -9.47 -46.46 11.25
C ARG A 559 -7.99 -46.14 11.15
N VAL A 560 -7.50 -45.79 9.97
CA VAL A 560 -6.07 -45.48 9.76
C VAL A 560 -5.64 -44.28 10.60
N LEU A 561 -4.47 -44.39 11.24
CA LEU A 561 -3.98 -43.43 12.23
C LEU A 561 -3.88 -41.98 11.70
N TRP A 562 -3.37 -41.78 10.49
CA TRP A 562 -3.28 -40.43 9.91
C TRP A 562 -4.65 -39.85 9.53
N LYS A 563 -5.62 -40.70 9.15
CA LYS A 563 -7.01 -40.29 8.89
C LYS A 563 -7.70 -39.87 10.20
N GLN A 564 -7.44 -40.57 11.30
CA GLN A 564 -7.90 -40.20 12.64
C GLN A 564 -7.26 -38.90 13.16
N GLN A 565 -5.98 -38.67 12.85
CA GLN A 565 -5.32 -37.38 13.12
C GLN A 565 -6.00 -36.23 12.34
N MET A 566 -6.40 -36.45 11.08
CA MET A 566 -7.16 -35.47 10.30
C MET A 566 -8.54 -35.21 10.90
N LEU A 567 -9.25 -36.24 11.36
CA LEU A 567 -10.54 -36.10 12.03
C LEU A 567 -10.43 -35.20 13.27
N SER A 568 -9.49 -35.49 14.18
CA SER A 568 -9.30 -34.66 15.38
C SER A 568 -8.90 -33.22 15.05
N SER A 569 -8.15 -33.02 13.97
CA SER A 569 -7.76 -31.69 13.48
C SER A 569 -8.95 -30.92 12.88
N LEU A 570 -9.83 -31.61 12.16
CA LEU A 570 -11.08 -31.03 11.64
C LEU A 570 -12.04 -30.64 12.76
N GLU A 571 -12.13 -31.43 13.83
CA GLU A 571 -12.93 -31.08 15.00
C GLU A 571 -12.44 -29.78 15.65
N ALA A 572 -11.12 -29.63 15.81
CA ALA A 572 -10.53 -28.40 16.32
C ALA A 572 -10.78 -27.20 15.39
N SER A 573 -10.64 -27.39 14.07
CA SER A 573 -10.95 -26.37 13.05
C SER A 573 -12.42 -25.93 13.10
N TYR A 574 -13.33 -26.90 13.19
CA TYR A 574 -14.77 -26.69 13.27
C TYR A 574 -15.15 -25.93 14.54
N SER A 575 -14.59 -26.30 15.70
CA SER A 575 -14.81 -25.58 16.95
C SER A 575 -14.35 -24.13 16.82
N LYS A 576 -13.15 -23.89 16.25
CA LYS A 576 -12.63 -22.54 16.08
C LYS A 576 -13.49 -21.69 15.13
N LEU A 577 -14.02 -22.28 14.07
CA LEU A 577 -14.94 -21.60 13.16
C LEU A 577 -16.28 -21.29 13.84
N ARG A 578 -16.78 -22.22 14.67
CA ARG A 578 -17.99 -22.05 15.48
C ARG A 578 -17.88 -20.91 16.48
N ASP A 579 -16.73 -20.75 17.13
CA ASP A 579 -16.50 -19.66 18.07
C ASP A 579 -16.71 -18.29 17.39
N TYR A 580 -16.09 -18.10 16.21
CA TYR A 580 -16.25 -16.86 15.44
C TYR A 580 -17.64 -16.69 14.83
N TYR A 581 -18.30 -17.79 14.43
CA TYR A 581 -19.70 -17.73 14.00
C TYR A 581 -20.61 -17.24 15.13
N GLY A 582 -20.40 -17.72 16.36
CA GLY A 582 -21.13 -17.22 17.53
C GLY A 582 -20.85 -15.73 17.80
N GLU A 583 -19.60 -15.29 17.63
CA GLU A 583 -19.26 -13.86 17.70
C GLU A 583 -19.99 -13.03 16.61
N THR A 584 -20.25 -13.60 15.42
CA THR A 584 -21.00 -12.90 14.39
C THR A 584 -22.48 -12.69 14.73
N ASP A 585 -23.08 -13.61 15.47
CA ASP A 585 -24.45 -13.45 15.98
C ASP A 585 -24.48 -12.39 17.09
N ASN A 586 -23.43 -12.31 17.92
CA ASN A 586 -23.30 -11.29 18.97
C ASN A 586 -22.93 -9.89 18.44
N MET A 587 -22.77 -9.72 17.12
CA MET A 587 -22.51 -8.41 16.55
C MET A 587 -23.74 -7.52 16.71
N ARG A 588 -23.49 -6.28 17.15
CA ARG A 588 -24.53 -5.28 17.39
C ARG A 588 -25.48 -5.16 16.19
N GLY A 589 -26.78 -5.29 16.45
CA GLY A 589 -27.84 -5.15 15.45
C GLY A 589 -27.91 -6.27 14.42
N TYR A 590 -27.33 -7.45 14.69
CA TYR A 590 -27.35 -8.61 13.80
C TYR A 590 -26.95 -8.25 12.35
N ILE A 591 -25.91 -7.41 12.21
CA ILE A 591 -25.60 -6.73 10.95
C ILE A 591 -25.40 -7.70 9.76
N CYS A 592 -24.82 -8.87 9.99
CA CYS A 592 -24.65 -9.89 8.95
C CYS A 592 -26.00 -10.48 8.47
N ALA A 593 -26.96 -10.65 9.38
CA ALA A 593 -28.30 -11.08 9.01
C ALA A 593 -29.01 -9.99 8.19
N VAL A 594 -28.93 -8.73 8.63
CA VAL A 594 -29.47 -7.58 7.90
C VAL A 594 -28.85 -7.47 6.50
N CYS A 595 -27.52 -7.62 6.36
CA CYS A 595 -26.83 -7.65 5.06
C CYS A 595 -27.39 -8.74 4.13
N THR A 596 -27.65 -9.93 4.69
CA THR A 596 -28.18 -11.08 3.93
C THR A 596 -29.62 -10.81 3.47
N MET A 597 -30.45 -10.20 4.33
CA MET A 597 -31.82 -9.80 3.99
C MET A 597 -31.88 -8.72 2.90
N LEU A 598 -30.90 -7.81 2.86
CA LEU A 598 -30.77 -6.78 1.83
C LEU A 598 -30.32 -7.34 0.46
N SER A 599 -29.94 -8.61 0.39
CA SER A 599 -29.60 -9.28 -0.86
C SER A 599 -30.86 -9.79 -1.56
N PRO A 600 -31.11 -9.42 -2.82
CA PRO A 600 -32.35 -9.74 -3.51
C PRO A 600 -32.53 -11.24 -3.83
N ASP A 601 -31.43 -12.00 -3.92
CA ASP A 601 -31.41 -13.44 -4.19
C ASP A 601 -31.68 -14.29 -2.94
N SER A 602 -31.45 -13.72 -1.75
CA SER A 602 -31.58 -14.40 -0.46
C SER A 602 -32.81 -13.91 0.34
N ARG A 603 -32.94 -12.59 0.51
CA ARG A 603 -33.98 -11.91 1.31
C ARG A 603 -34.19 -12.59 2.67
N PHE A 604 -35.40 -12.55 3.20
CA PHE A 604 -35.78 -13.30 4.40
C PHE A 604 -35.90 -14.82 4.11
N GLN A 605 -36.09 -15.20 2.84
CA GLN A 605 -36.20 -16.60 2.41
C GLN A 605 -35.01 -17.46 2.84
N PHE A 606 -33.80 -16.89 2.88
CA PHE A 606 -32.59 -17.57 3.36
C PHE A 606 -32.75 -18.14 4.78
N PHE A 607 -33.43 -17.42 5.67
CA PHE A 607 -33.66 -17.85 7.05
C PHE A 607 -34.86 -18.79 7.18
N LEU A 608 -35.62 -19.01 6.11
CA LEU A 608 -36.70 -19.98 6.05
C LEU A 608 -36.23 -21.36 5.55
N SER A 609 -34.96 -21.50 5.17
CA SER A 609 -34.42 -22.79 4.73
C SER A 609 -34.32 -23.79 5.88
N ASP A 610 -34.19 -25.07 5.52
CA ASP A 610 -34.01 -26.17 6.47
C ASP A 610 -32.83 -25.94 7.41
N ASP A 611 -31.86 -25.12 7.00
CA ASP A 611 -30.70 -24.79 7.81
C ASP A 611 -31.03 -24.04 9.12
N TRP A 612 -32.20 -23.39 9.15
CA TRP A 612 -32.67 -22.52 10.21
C TRP A 612 -33.95 -23.04 10.89
N SER A 613 -34.36 -24.29 10.61
CA SER A 613 -35.63 -24.87 11.08
C SER A 613 -35.84 -24.71 12.59
N ASP A 614 -34.77 -24.94 13.37
CA ASP A 614 -34.80 -25.01 14.83
C ASP A 614 -34.67 -23.64 15.52
N SER A 615 -34.64 -22.54 14.76
CA SER A 615 -34.27 -21.21 15.28
C SER A 615 -35.35 -20.16 15.04
N LYS A 616 -36.59 -20.44 15.45
CA LYS A 616 -37.72 -19.53 15.25
C LYS A 616 -37.54 -18.18 15.95
N GLU A 617 -37.13 -18.21 17.22
CA GLU A 617 -36.90 -17.00 18.04
C GLU A 617 -35.90 -16.05 17.39
N LEU A 618 -34.76 -16.60 16.92
CA LEU A 618 -33.72 -15.81 16.25
C LEU A 618 -34.20 -15.18 14.93
N ARG A 619 -35.11 -15.82 14.19
CA ARG A 619 -35.69 -15.24 12.97
C ARG A 619 -36.55 -14.03 13.28
N ASP A 620 -37.30 -14.09 14.37
CA ASP A 620 -38.12 -12.96 14.83
C ASP A 620 -37.21 -11.81 15.29
N GLU A 621 -36.11 -12.11 16.00
CA GLU A 621 -35.09 -11.12 16.37
C GLU A 621 -34.41 -10.46 15.16
N TYR A 622 -34.05 -11.23 14.12
CA TYR A 622 -33.48 -10.67 12.89
C TYR A 622 -34.46 -9.72 12.17
N ARG A 623 -35.75 -10.04 12.19
CA ARG A 623 -36.79 -9.17 11.61
C ARG A 623 -36.92 -7.88 12.42
N VAL A 624 -36.88 -7.96 13.75
CA VAL A 624 -36.86 -6.78 14.63
C VAL A 624 -35.62 -5.94 14.38
N ALA A 625 -34.44 -6.54 14.32
CA ALA A 625 -33.19 -5.82 14.05
C ALA A 625 -33.18 -5.12 12.68
N PHE A 626 -33.77 -5.75 11.66
CA PHE A 626 -33.96 -5.09 10.36
C PHE A 626 -34.85 -3.85 10.48
N GLN A 627 -35.94 -3.93 11.24
CA GLN A 627 -36.85 -2.81 11.47
C GLN A 627 -36.19 -1.69 12.29
N ASP A 628 -35.41 -2.04 13.33
CA ASP A 628 -34.67 -1.10 14.15
C ASP A 628 -33.62 -0.34 13.33
N ALA A 629 -32.93 -1.03 12.42
CA ALA A 629 -31.97 -0.40 11.52
C ALA A 629 -32.63 0.56 10.52
N LEU A 630 -33.89 0.30 10.14
CA LEU A 630 -34.66 1.10 9.19
C LEU A 630 -35.28 2.35 9.82
N THR A 631 -35.64 2.30 11.10
CA THR A 631 -36.41 3.33 11.81
C THR A 631 -35.77 4.74 11.70
N PRO A 632 -34.46 4.94 11.97
CA PRO A 632 -33.83 6.26 11.86
C PRO A 632 -33.84 6.84 10.43
N ILE A 633 -33.90 5.98 9.41
CA ILE A 633 -33.97 6.38 8.01
C ILE A 633 -35.39 6.81 7.67
N GLN A 634 -36.39 6.07 8.11
CA GLN A 634 -37.80 6.42 7.92
C GLN A 634 -38.14 7.77 8.57
N GLU A 635 -37.69 8.00 9.81
CA GLU A 635 -37.85 9.27 10.52
C GLU A 635 -37.21 10.44 9.74
N ARG A 636 -36.02 10.23 9.18
CA ARG A 636 -35.33 11.25 8.36
C ARG A 636 -36.09 11.54 7.06
N LEU A 637 -36.55 10.50 6.37
CA LEU A 637 -37.30 10.63 5.12
C LEU A 637 -38.68 11.28 5.33
N THR A 638 -39.31 11.04 6.47
CA THR A 638 -40.59 11.68 6.85
C THR A 638 -40.38 13.13 7.28
N ALA A 639 -39.33 13.44 8.04
CA ALA A 639 -38.96 14.81 8.41
C ALA A 639 -38.60 15.67 7.19
N ALA A 640 -37.94 15.10 6.18
CA ALA A 640 -37.64 15.77 4.91
C ALA A 640 -38.90 16.11 4.08
N LYS A 641 -40.03 15.42 4.34
CA LYS A 641 -41.34 15.66 3.69
C LYS A 641 -42.24 16.62 4.49
N GLY A 642 -41.67 17.60 5.21
CA GLY A 642 -42.42 18.60 5.99
C GLY A 642 -43.65 19.20 5.29
N PRO A 643 -44.60 19.81 6.02
CA PRO A 643 -45.97 20.07 5.55
C PRO A 643 -45.97 20.82 4.22
N GLN A 644 -46.39 20.14 3.15
CA GLN A 644 -46.64 20.79 1.87
C GLN A 644 -47.82 21.75 2.04
N GLU A 645 -47.52 23.05 2.18
CA GLU A 645 -48.39 24.05 1.61
C GLU A 645 -48.48 23.76 0.11
N TYR A 646 -49.69 23.47 -0.36
CA TYR A 646 -50.02 23.31 -1.77
C TYR A 646 -49.68 24.61 -2.52
N SER A 647 -48.44 24.74 -2.98
CA SER A 647 -48.12 25.58 -4.13
C SER A 647 -48.06 24.66 -5.35
N SER A 648 -49.17 24.65 -6.09
CA SER A 648 -49.30 24.03 -7.41
C SER A 648 -48.34 24.68 -8.41
N GLY A 649 -47.08 24.26 -8.38
CA GLY A 649 -46.09 24.49 -9.43
C GLY A 649 -46.34 23.53 -10.59
N SER A 650 -47.18 23.95 -11.52
CA SER A 650 -47.43 23.27 -12.80
C SER A 650 -46.16 23.28 -13.67
N THR A 651 -45.36 22.22 -13.64
CA THR A 651 -44.46 21.92 -14.76
C THR A 651 -45.32 21.54 -15.97
N ALA A 652 -45.24 22.32 -17.04
CA ALA A 652 -46.02 22.11 -18.26
C ALA A 652 -45.84 20.67 -18.78
N ARG A 653 -46.88 19.85 -18.61
CA ARG A 653 -46.95 18.49 -19.15
C ARG A 653 -47.35 18.52 -20.63
N SER A 654 -46.84 17.56 -21.39
CA SER A 654 -47.18 17.36 -22.80
C SER A 654 -48.67 17.10 -22.97
N VAL A 655 -49.29 17.74 -23.97
CA VAL A 655 -50.69 17.54 -24.37
C VAL A 655 -50.99 16.06 -24.69
N LEU A 656 -49.97 15.31 -25.13
CA LEU A 656 -50.10 13.89 -25.45
C LEU A 656 -50.39 13.03 -24.19
N ASP A 657 -49.79 13.35 -23.05
CA ASP A 657 -50.00 12.62 -21.79
C ASP A 657 -51.43 12.80 -21.26
N ASN A 658 -52.02 13.98 -21.52
CA ASN A 658 -53.40 14.27 -21.14
C ASN A 658 -54.41 13.53 -22.03
N LEU A 659 -54.09 13.29 -23.30
CA LEU A 659 -54.95 12.59 -24.27
C LEU A 659 -54.96 11.07 -24.06
N VAL A 660 -53.83 10.47 -23.67
CA VAL A 660 -53.71 9.00 -23.53
C VAL A 660 -54.40 8.46 -22.27
N ARG A 661 -54.64 9.32 -21.26
CA ARG A 661 -55.13 8.85 -19.95
C ARG A 661 -56.63 8.61 -19.85
N SER A 662 -57.42 8.88 -20.89
CA SER A 662 -58.88 8.71 -20.82
C SER A 662 -59.37 7.25 -20.89
N GLN A 663 -58.48 6.24 -20.90
CA GLN A 663 -58.88 4.83 -21.05
C GLN A 663 -58.18 3.80 -20.15
N LYS A 664 -57.39 4.19 -19.14
CA LYS A 664 -56.94 3.22 -18.11
C LYS A 664 -57.71 3.40 -16.82
N SER A 665 -58.46 2.34 -16.51
CA SER A 665 -59.23 2.03 -15.31
C SER A 665 -58.66 2.62 -14.02
N LYS A 666 -59.56 3.17 -13.19
CA LYS A 666 -59.37 3.42 -11.75
C LYS A 666 -58.65 2.22 -11.12
N VAL A 667 -57.35 2.34 -10.87
CA VAL A 667 -56.66 1.51 -9.90
C VAL A 667 -57.07 2.07 -8.54
N MET A 668 -57.88 1.30 -7.80
CA MET A 668 -58.08 1.58 -6.38
C MET A 668 -56.70 1.58 -5.69
N PRO A 669 -56.44 2.45 -4.70
CA PRO A 669 -55.29 2.27 -3.84
C PRO A 669 -55.44 0.90 -3.19
N GLY A 670 -54.53 -0.02 -3.51
CA GLY A 670 -54.38 -1.25 -2.73
C GLY A 670 -54.10 -0.89 -1.27
N PRO A 671 -54.24 -1.85 -0.33
CA PRO A 671 -53.82 -1.63 1.05
C PRO A 671 -52.40 -1.08 1.05
N VAL A 672 -52.12 -0.08 1.89
CA VAL A 672 -50.77 0.45 2.12
C VAL A 672 -49.98 -0.68 2.77
N ILE A 673 -49.40 -1.57 1.94
CA ILE A 673 -48.51 -2.60 2.40
C ILE A 673 -47.22 -1.89 2.77
N ASP A 674 -46.78 -2.10 4.01
CA ASP A 674 -45.52 -1.57 4.52
C ASP A 674 -44.35 -2.04 3.65
N GLU A 675 -43.42 -1.13 3.36
CA GLU A 675 -42.27 -1.32 2.45
C GLU A 675 -41.47 -2.58 2.80
N VAL A 676 -41.32 -2.83 4.11
CA VAL A 676 -40.59 -3.98 4.68
C VAL A 676 -41.28 -5.29 4.35
N THR A 677 -42.59 -5.36 4.53
CA THR A 677 -43.39 -6.57 4.23
C THR A 677 -43.35 -6.86 2.73
N GLN A 678 -43.47 -5.82 1.89
CA GLN A 678 -43.44 -5.97 0.44
C GLN A 678 -42.08 -6.49 -0.07
N TYR A 679 -40.97 -6.03 0.50
CA TYR A 679 -39.64 -6.46 0.08
C TYR A 679 -39.26 -7.84 0.64
N LEU A 680 -39.35 -8.03 1.96
CA LEU A 680 -38.87 -9.23 2.64
C LEU A 680 -39.66 -10.48 2.29
N ASP A 681 -40.98 -10.35 2.15
CA ASP A 681 -41.89 -11.47 1.83
C ASP A 681 -42.12 -11.63 0.31
N GLY A 682 -41.48 -10.78 -0.50
CA GLY A 682 -41.50 -10.88 -1.95
C GLY A 682 -40.59 -11.99 -2.50
N ASN A 683 -40.83 -12.40 -3.76
CA ASN A 683 -40.02 -13.42 -4.43
C ASN A 683 -38.55 -13.00 -4.55
N THR A 684 -37.64 -13.95 -4.30
CA THR A 684 -36.21 -13.75 -4.54
C THR A 684 -35.92 -13.55 -6.04
N THR A 685 -34.92 -12.73 -6.34
CA THR A 685 -34.49 -12.43 -7.71
C THR A 685 -32.98 -12.65 -7.83
N ASP A 686 -32.59 -13.45 -8.82
CA ASP A 686 -31.19 -13.71 -9.13
C ASP A 686 -30.60 -12.50 -9.87
N SER A 687 -30.17 -11.51 -9.10
CA SER A 687 -29.65 -10.23 -9.58
C SER A 687 -28.54 -9.72 -8.66
N ILE A 688 -27.55 -9.04 -9.22
CA ILE A 688 -26.49 -8.39 -8.44
C ILE A 688 -27.14 -7.34 -7.51
N PRO A 689 -26.84 -7.32 -6.19
CA PRO A 689 -27.53 -6.43 -5.25
C PRO A 689 -27.54 -4.96 -5.66
N LEU A 690 -26.42 -4.44 -6.16
CA LEU A 690 -26.29 -3.03 -6.54
C LEU A 690 -27.18 -2.67 -7.75
N ASP A 691 -27.27 -3.55 -8.75
CA ASP A 691 -28.12 -3.33 -9.92
C ASP A 691 -29.60 -3.38 -9.54
N PHE A 692 -29.98 -4.35 -8.70
CA PHE A 692 -31.34 -4.44 -8.17
C PHE A 692 -31.74 -3.15 -7.46
N TRP A 693 -30.90 -2.64 -6.56
CA TRP A 693 -31.22 -1.43 -5.81
C TRP A 693 -31.19 -0.17 -6.67
N ARG A 694 -30.34 -0.10 -7.70
CA ARG A 694 -30.35 0.98 -8.69
C ARG A 694 -31.73 1.12 -9.35
N GLU A 695 -32.33 -0.01 -9.70
CA GLU A 695 -33.63 -0.08 -10.38
C GLU A 695 -34.81 0.10 -9.42
N ASN A 696 -34.68 -0.40 -8.18
CA ASN A 696 -35.79 -0.49 -7.23
C ASN A 696 -35.78 0.56 -6.11
N GLN A 697 -34.79 1.47 -6.06
CA GLN A 697 -34.68 2.50 -5.02
C GLN A 697 -35.91 3.41 -4.90
N PHE A 698 -36.66 3.62 -5.99
CA PHE A 698 -37.88 4.42 -5.96
C PHE A 698 -39.09 3.65 -5.41
N CYS A 699 -39.07 2.32 -5.52
CA CYS A 699 -40.09 1.43 -4.96
C CYS A 699 -39.88 1.22 -3.46
N PHE A 700 -38.62 1.17 -3.03
CA PHE A 700 -38.23 0.91 -1.65
C PHE A 700 -37.21 1.96 -1.16
N PRO A 701 -37.63 3.22 -0.94
CA PRO A 701 -36.71 4.33 -0.64
C PRO A 701 -36.00 4.19 0.72
N ALA A 702 -36.66 3.67 1.76
CA ALA A 702 -36.04 3.52 3.07
C ALA A 702 -35.07 2.32 3.08
N ILE A 703 -35.48 1.20 2.49
CA ILE A 703 -34.64 0.00 2.42
C ILE A 703 -33.45 0.22 1.49
N ALA A 704 -33.63 0.94 0.38
CA ALA A 704 -32.52 1.28 -0.51
C ALA A 704 -31.50 2.20 0.19
N ALA A 705 -31.94 3.18 0.99
CA ALA A 705 -31.03 3.97 1.80
C ALA A 705 -30.27 3.10 2.83
N LEU A 706 -30.95 2.14 3.47
CA LEU A 706 -30.33 1.18 4.38
C LEU A 706 -29.31 0.27 3.64
N ALA A 707 -29.67 -0.22 2.46
CA ALA A 707 -28.82 -1.04 1.62
C ALA A 707 -27.53 -0.32 1.23
N ARG A 708 -27.63 0.98 0.92
CA ARG A 708 -26.47 1.82 0.57
C ARG A 708 -25.46 1.92 1.73
N ASP A 709 -25.96 2.01 2.97
CA ASP A 709 -25.11 2.16 4.16
C ASP A 709 -24.53 0.82 4.63
N ILE A 710 -25.34 -0.25 4.62
CA ILE A 710 -24.96 -1.56 5.17
C ILE A 710 -24.17 -2.42 4.17
N LEU A 711 -24.58 -2.48 2.90
CA LEU A 711 -23.85 -3.26 1.89
C LEU A 711 -22.48 -2.67 1.56
N ALA A 712 -22.24 -1.40 1.94
CA ALA A 712 -20.93 -0.76 1.84
C ALA A 712 -19.85 -1.47 2.69
N ILE A 713 -20.24 -2.17 3.75
CA ILE A 713 -19.32 -2.90 4.63
C ILE A 713 -18.58 -4.00 3.85
N PRO A 714 -17.23 -3.97 3.81
CA PRO A 714 -16.48 -5.09 3.26
C PRO A 714 -16.47 -6.28 4.24
N ALA A 715 -16.66 -7.50 3.73
CA ALA A 715 -16.50 -8.71 4.54
C ALA A 715 -15.04 -9.01 4.90
N THR A 716 -14.07 -8.34 4.26
CA THR A 716 -12.65 -8.61 4.41
C THR A 716 -11.81 -7.34 4.34
N GLY A 717 -10.76 -7.29 5.17
CA GLY A 717 -9.65 -6.34 5.05
C GLY A 717 -8.63 -6.71 3.97
N ALA A 718 -8.81 -7.81 3.23
CA ALA A 718 -7.82 -8.33 2.27
C ALA A 718 -7.43 -7.34 1.15
N ARG A 719 -8.25 -6.31 0.88
CA ARG A 719 -7.83 -5.23 -0.03
C ARG A 719 -6.67 -4.44 0.53
N VAL A 720 -6.68 -4.19 1.84
CA VAL A 720 -5.58 -3.56 2.58
C VAL A 720 -4.33 -4.46 2.55
N GLU A 721 -4.49 -5.78 2.65
CA GLU A 721 -3.38 -6.72 2.52
C GLU A 721 -2.73 -6.72 1.13
N ARG A 722 -3.53 -6.55 0.05
CA ARG A 722 -3.00 -6.36 -1.31
C ARG A 722 -2.12 -5.11 -1.40
N LEU A 723 -2.44 -4.06 -0.67
CA LEU A 723 -1.60 -2.86 -0.59
C LEU A 723 -0.22 -3.18 -0.04
N PHE A 724 -0.11 -4.09 0.92
CA PHE A 724 1.18 -4.43 1.54
C PHE A 724 2.11 -5.20 0.61
N ASN A 725 1.58 -5.97 -0.34
CA ASN A 725 2.41 -6.55 -1.39
C ASN A 725 3.05 -5.46 -2.25
N THR A 726 2.24 -4.49 -2.71
CA THR A 726 2.75 -3.34 -3.45
C THR A 726 3.68 -2.46 -2.60
N ALA A 727 3.41 -2.34 -1.28
CA ALA A 727 4.27 -1.61 -0.37
C ALA A 727 5.66 -2.25 -0.23
N ARG A 728 5.78 -3.58 -0.29
CA ARG A 728 7.11 -4.25 -0.32
C ARG A 728 7.94 -3.83 -1.53
N ASP A 729 7.31 -3.67 -2.69
CA ASP A 729 7.99 -3.26 -3.91
C ASP A 729 8.44 -1.79 -3.86
N ILE A 730 7.66 -0.92 -3.21
CA ILE A 730 8.08 0.47 -2.95
C ILE A 730 9.22 0.51 -1.93
N CYS A 731 9.09 -0.25 -0.85
CA CYS A 731 10.08 -0.42 0.21
C CYS A 731 11.16 -1.45 -0.17
N HIS A 732 11.62 -1.41 -1.42
CA HIS A 732 12.71 -2.25 -1.88
C HIS A 732 14.08 -1.71 -1.40
N TYR A 733 15.12 -2.54 -1.31
CA TYR A 733 16.44 -2.16 -0.74
C TYR A 733 17.10 -0.94 -1.43
N ARG A 734 16.81 -0.70 -2.71
CA ARG A 734 17.30 0.49 -3.44
C ARG A 734 16.56 1.79 -3.07
N ARG A 735 15.42 1.68 -2.40
CA ARG A 735 14.53 2.75 -1.93
C ARG A 735 14.43 2.78 -0.40
N GLY A 736 15.26 2.03 0.32
CA GLY A 736 15.22 1.93 1.80
C GLY A 736 15.52 3.23 2.55
N SER A 737 15.94 4.30 1.85
CA SER A 737 16.13 5.64 2.42
C SER A 737 14.94 6.58 2.20
N LEU A 738 13.82 6.09 1.64
CA LEU A 738 12.62 6.93 1.49
C LEU A 738 12.06 7.31 2.87
N ASN A 739 11.67 8.57 3.01
CA ASN A 739 10.97 9.04 4.19
C ASN A 739 9.59 8.35 4.25
N PRO A 740 9.10 7.93 5.43
CA PRO A 740 7.77 7.33 5.60
C PRO A 740 6.63 8.12 4.94
N HIS A 741 6.69 9.45 4.98
CA HIS A 741 5.69 10.30 4.33
C HIS A 741 5.74 10.21 2.79
N THR A 742 6.94 10.05 2.21
CA THR A 742 7.06 9.81 0.76
C THR A 742 6.52 8.43 0.39
N ILE A 743 6.67 7.42 1.26
CA ILE A 743 6.10 6.08 1.07
C ILE A 743 4.56 6.17 1.11
N GLU A 744 4.01 6.89 2.09
CA GLU A 744 2.58 7.20 2.20
C GLU A 744 2.04 7.79 0.89
N GLU A 745 2.63 8.88 0.39
CA GLU A 745 2.15 9.54 -0.84
C GLU A 745 2.26 8.65 -2.08
N LEU A 746 3.34 7.87 -2.20
CA LEU A 746 3.51 6.92 -3.30
C LEU A 746 2.46 5.81 -3.24
N MET A 747 2.19 5.27 -2.05
CA MET A 747 1.13 4.27 -1.85
C MET A 747 -0.24 4.85 -2.22
N LEU A 748 -0.58 6.02 -1.70
CA LEU A 748 -1.86 6.69 -2.00
C LEU A 748 -2.03 6.94 -3.50
N TYR A 749 -0.98 7.40 -4.18
CA TYR A 749 -1.04 7.65 -5.62
C TYR A 749 -1.14 6.37 -6.44
N LEU A 750 -0.38 5.33 -6.10
CA LEU A 750 -0.40 4.07 -6.83
C LEU A 750 -1.74 3.37 -6.72
N CYS A 751 -2.34 3.35 -5.53
CA CYS A 751 -3.65 2.75 -5.33
C CYS A 751 -4.71 3.46 -6.16
N THR A 752 -4.78 4.79 -6.06
CA THR A 752 -5.73 5.59 -6.84
C THR A 752 -5.50 5.47 -8.36
N SER A 753 -4.25 5.46 -8.81
CA SER A 753 -3.92 5.31 -10.24
C SER A 753 -4.24 3.90 -10.76
N ARG A 754 -4.07 2.85 -9.95
CA ARG A 754 -4.44 1.48 -10.33
C ARG A 754 -5.93 1.35 -10.55
N PHE A 755 -6.74 1.92 -9.66
CA PHE A 755 -8.19 1.89 -9.79
C PHE A 755 -8.66 2.60 -11.08
N ASP A 756 -8.01 3.70 -11.47
CA ASP A 756 -8.30 4.42 -12.73
C ASP A 756 -7.84 3.63 -13.97
N LEU A 757 -6.65 3.01 -13.94
CA LEU A 757 -6.07 2.27 -15.08
C LEU A 757 -6.77 0.92 -15.35
N GLU A 758 -7.40 0.33 -14.34
CA GLU A 758 -8.13 -0.92 -14.49
C GLU A 758 -9.50 -0.76 -15.16
N ILE A 759 -10.01 0.48 -15.29
CA ILE A 759 -11.14 0.80 -16.17
C ILE A 759 -10.71 0.79 -17.64
N GLN A 760 -9.40 0.84 -17.94
CA GLN A 760 -8.92 0.98 -19.31
C GLN A 760 -8.00 -0.10 -19.87
N ASP A 761 -7.21 -0.87 -19.11
CA ASP A 761 -6.63 -2.16 -19.58
C ASP A 761 -5.82 -2.88 -18.48
N ALA A 762 -6.49 -3.70 -17.67
CA ALA A 762 -5.87 -4.45 -16.56
C ALA A 762 -4.91 -5.59 -16.99
N LYS A 763 -4.85 -5.93 -18.29
CA LYS A 763 -3.96 -6.99 -18.79
C LYS A 763 -2.51 -6.54 -19.00
N GLU A 764 -2.26 -5.23 -19.14
CA GLU A 764 -0.94 -4.71 -19.52
C GLU A 764 -0.10 -4.27 -18.31
N LEU A 765 -0.73 -3.84 -17.20
CA LEU A 765 -0.04 -3.47 -15.95
C LEU A 765 0.48 -4.66 -15.13
N GLU A 766 0.20 -5.89 -15.54
CA GLU A 766 0.70 -7.11 -14.89
C GLU A 766 2.20 -7.36 -15.08
N HIS A 767 2.87 -6.55 -15.92
CA HIS A 767 4.31 -6.61 -16.14
C HIS A 767 5.13 -5.72 -15.19
N LEU A 768 4.50 -5.01 -14.24
CA LEU A 768 5.14 -4.04 -13.35
C LEU A 768 5.71 -4.61 -12.04
N PHE A 769 5.55 -5.90 -11.81
CA PHE A 769 5.74 -6.55 -10.52
C PHE A 769 7.16 -7.10 -10.32
N GLY A 770 7.64 -7.16 -9.07
CA GLY A 770 8.86 -7.88 -8.71
C GLY A 770 8.79 -9.40 -9.02
N SER A 771 9.92 -10.11 -9.01
CA SER A 771 9.95 -11.55 -9.36
C SER A 771 9.02 -12.42 -8.51
N ASP A 772 8.83 -12.03 -7.25
CA ASP A 772 8.01 -12.78 -6.30
C ASP A 772 6.51 -12.49 -6.45
N GLU A 773 6.14 -11.28 -6.86
CA GLU A 773 4.75 -10.89 -7.12
C GLU A 773 4.31 -11.36 -8.52
N ILE A 774 5.21 -11.36 -9.52
CA ILE A 774 5.02 -12.08 -10.79
C ILE A 774 4.82 -13.57 -10.52
N GLN A 775 5.65 -14.20 -9.68
CA GLN A 775 5.52 -15.61 -9.36
C GLN A 775 4.20 -15.91 -8.63
N THR A 776 3.81 -15.08 -7.67
CA THR A 776 2.53 -15.21 -6.94
C THR A 776 1.33 -15.00 -7.87
N LEU A 777 1.39 -14.01 -8.77
CA LEU A 777 0.34 -13.76 -9.78
C LEU A 777 0.28 -14.87 -10.83
N ILE A 778 1.41 -15.41 -11.29
CA ILE A 778 1.47 -16.59 -12.17
C ILE A 778 0.88 -17.80 -11.45
N GLU A 779 1.15 -17.97 -10.16
CA GLU A 779 0.61 -19.04 -9.32
C GLU A 779 -0.90 -18.89 -9.06
N GLU A 780 -1.40 -17.68 -8.84
CA GLU A 780 -2.82 -17.37 -8.61
C GLU A 780 -3.65 -17.28 -9.91
N LYS A 781 -3.00 -17.06 -11.06
CA LYS A 781 -3.58 -17.07 -12.41
C LYS A 781 -3.40 -18.38 -13.15
N ASP A 782 -2.81 -19.38 -12.50
CA ASP A 782 -2.62 -20.69 -13.09
C ASP A 782 -4.00 -21.32 -13.35
N LYS A 783 -4.54 -21.10 -14.54
CA LYS A 783 -5.87 -21.57 -14.99
C LYS A 783 -6.04 -23.08 -14.90
N LYS A 784 -4.94 -23.80 -14.66
CA LYS A 784 -4.87 -25.26 -14.52
C LYS A 784 -4.76 -25.71 -13.05
N LEU A 785 -4.98 -24.82 -12.08
CA LEU A 785 -5.18 -25.23 -10.68
C LEU A 785 -6.39 -26.17 -10.55
N ASP A 786 -7.41 -25.96 -11.38
CA ASP A 786 -8.61 -26.81 -11.45
C ASP A 786 -8.37 -28.14 -12.21
N ASP A 787 -7.26 -28.26 -12.95
CA ASP A 787 -6.89 -29.49 -13.67
C ASP A 787 -6.24 -30.54 -12.75
N VAL A 788 -5.97 -30.19 -11.48
CA VAL A 788 -5.44 -31.15 -10.51
C VAL A 788 -6.61 -32.00 -10.01
N GLU A 789 -6.74 -33.21 -10.55
CA GLU A 789 -7.70 -34.21 -10.07
C GLU A 789 -7.38 -34.55 -8.61
N VAL A 790 -8.15 -34.03 -7.66
CA VAL A 790 -8.00 -34.31 -6.22
C VAL A 790 -8.92 -35.46 -5.86
N ASP A 791 -8.35 -36.57 -5.38
CA ASP A 791 -9.13 -37.73 -4.96
C ASP A 791 -9.96 -37.34 -3.73
N GLN A 792 -11.28 -37.56 -3.82
CA GLN A 792 -12.18 -37.34 -2.70
C GLN A 792 -11.97 -38.39 -1.61
N ILE A 793 -12.37 -38.07 -0.39
CA ILE A 793 -12.39 -39.04 0.71
C ILE A 793 -13.44 -40.11 0.39
N SER A 794 -13.00 -41.27 -0.07
CA SER A 794 -13.89 -42.36 -0.49
C SER A 794 -14.70 -42.91 0.68
N ASP A 795 -15.99 -43.16 0.45
CA ASP A 795 -16.87 -43.80 1.42
C ASP A 795 -16.56 -45.30 1.64
N THR A 796 -15.98 -45.99 0.65
CA THR A 796 -15.87 -47.47 0.62
C THR A 796 -14.47 -48.03 0.84
N GLU A 797 -13.44 -47.17 0.87
CA GLU A 797 -12.01 -47.53 0.92
C GLU A 797 -11.54 -48.50 2.04
N GLU A 798 -12.34 -48.80 3.07
CA GLU A 798 -11.90 -49.64 4.21
C GLU A 798 -12.86 -50.80 4.47
N GLN A 799 -13.19 -51.53 3.40
CA GLN A 799 -13.86 -52.84 3.50
C GLN A 799 -13.02 -53.97 2.92
N ASP A 800 -11.72 -53.77 2.66
CA ASP A 800 -10.82 -54.88 2.31
C ASP A 800 -9.37 -54.43 2.50
N ASP A 801 -8.81 -54.69 3.68
CA ASP A 801 -7.37 -54.86 3.84
C ASP A 801 -7.17 -55.71 5.09
N GLY A 802 -6.92 -57.00 4.86
CA GLY A 802 -6.63 -57.99 5.89
C GLY A 802 -5.48 -57.52 6.79
N ILE A 803 -5.83 -57.07 7.99
CA ILE A 803 -4.86 -56.88 9.07
C ILE A 803 -4.31 -58.26 9.42
N SER A 804 -3.12 -58.57 8.91
CA SER A 804 -2.26 -59.64 9.42
C SER A 804 -2.06 -59.41 10.92
N SER A 805 -2.56 -60.36 11.71
CA SER A 805 -2.51 -60.41 13.16
C SER A 805 -1.08 -60.39 13.69
N ARG A 806 -0.53 -59.20 13.95
CA ARG A 806 0.67 -58.96 14.77
C ARG A 806 0.74 -57.46 14.99
N ASP A 807 0.15 -57.00 16.08
CA ASP A 807 0.39 -55.72 16.79
C ASP A 807 -0.90 -55.31 17.52
N MET A 808 -1.35 -56.20 18.42
CA MET A 808 -2.25 -55.83 19.51
C MET A 808 -1.37 -55.39 20.67
N ILE A 809 -1.26 -54.09 20.91
CA ILE A 809 -0.81 -53.58 22.21
C ILE A 809 -2.07 -53.33 23.02
N ASP A 810 -2.17 -54.13 24.07
CA ASP A 810 -3.17 -54.16 25.12
C ASP A 810 -3.21 -52.81 25.85
N ILE A 811 -4.35 -52.12 25.79
CA ILE A 811 -4.68 -51.06 26.75
C ILE A 811 -5.94 -51.54 27.44
N GLY A 812 -5.74 -52.00 28.68
CA GLY A 812 -6.75 -52.59 29.53
C GLY A 812 -8.00 -51.72 29.68
N SER A 813 -9.13 -52.42 29.63
CA SER A 813 -10.44 -52.01 30.09
C SER A 813 -10.47 -51.89 31.61
N ASP A 814 -11.10 -50.83 32.11
CA ASP A 814 -11.98 -50.83 33.30
C ASP A 814 -12.72 -49.48 33.31
N ASP A 815 -13.98 -49.45 32.86
CA ASP A 815 -15.12 -49.38 33.79
C ASP A 815 -16.45 -49.36 33.01
N ASP A 816 -17.42 -50.01 33.62
CA ASP A 816 -18.69 -50.50 33.11
C ASP A 816 -19.78 -49.42 33.23
N THR A 817 -20.62 -49.23 32.21
CA THR A 817 -22.02 -48.75 32.37
C THR A 817 -22.80 -48.82 31.04
N THR A 818 -23.62 -49.86 30.96
CA THR A 818 -24.94 -49.94 30.31
C THR A 818 -25.40 -48.78 29.42
N VAL A 819 -25.50 -49.08 28.12
CA VAL A 819 -26.17 -48.30 27.07
C VAL A 819 -27.69 -48.37 27.21
N PRO A 820 -28.42 -47.23 27.22
CA PRO A 820 -29.76 -47.17 26.67
C PRO A 820 -29.71 -46.64 25.23
N SER A 821 -30.44 -47.32 24.35
CA SER A 821 -30.66 -46.93 22.95
C SER A 821 -31.07 -45.46 22.84
N CYS A 822 -30.28 -44.62 22.15
CA CYS A 822 -30.63 -43.24 21.89
C CYS A 822 -31.02 -43.01 20.43
N VAL A 823 -32.25 -42.55 20.27
CA VAL A 823 -32.89 -42.09 19.05
C VAL A 823 -32.21 -40.78 18.58
N ARG A 824 -32.08 -40.65 17.26
CA ARG A 824 -31.63 -39.50 16.47
C ARG A 824 -31.99 -38.13 17.07
N THR A 825 -31.03 -37.21 17.12
CA THR A 825 -31.22 -35.76 16.90
C THR A 825 -29.92 -35.12 16.37
N SER A 826 -30.04 -34.37 15.29
CA SER A 826 -29.02 -33.55 14.64
C SER A 826 -28.72 -32.30 15.48
N GLY A 827 -27.57 -32.25 16.14
CA GLY A 827 -27.20 -31.14 17.01
C GLY A 827 -26.59 -29.94 16.27
N ARG A 828 -27.40 -29.11 15.59
CA ARG A 828 -27.07 -27.69 15.38
C ARG A 828 -27.47 -26.90 16.63
N LYS A 829 -26.79 -27.15 17.75
CA LYS A 829 -27.04 -26.37 18.98
C LYS A 829 -26.25 -25.07 18.92
N ARG A 830 -26.98 -23.99 18.61
CA ARG A 830 -26.61 -22.59 18.85
C ARG A 830 -26.60 -22.39 20.36
N LYS A 831 -25.52 -21.85 20.91
CA LYS A 831 -25.38 -21.64 22.34
C LYS A 831 -25.87 -20.21 22.63
N HIS A 832 -27.09 -20.09 23.18
CA HIS A 832 -27.50 -18.87 23.87
C HIS A 832 -26.58 -18.76 25.09
N VAL A 833 -25.81 -17.67 25.17
CA VAL A 833 -25.04 -17.35 26.38
C VAL A 833 -25.90 -16.34 27.11
N ASP A 834 -26.59 -16.80 28.15
CA ASP A 834 -27.22 -15.91 29.11
C ASP A 834 -26.13 -15.24 29.95
N ASP A 835 -26.23 -13.92 30.09
CA ASP A 835 -25.36 -13.08 30.91
C ASP A 835 -25.41 -13.52 32.38
N GLU A 836 -24.28 -13.94 32.95
CA GLU A 836 -24.06 -13.90 34.40
C GLU A 836 -22.96 -12.88 34.71
N GLU A 837 -23.40 -11.78 35.34
CA GLU A 837 -22.60 -10.86 36.13
C GLU A 837 -21.53 -11.58 36.95
N TYR A 838 -20.27 -11.15 36.81
CA TYR A 838 -19.28 -11.37 37.85
C TYR A 838 -18.67 -10.03 38.26
N GLU A 839 -19.11 -9.58 39.43
CA GLU A 839 -18.56 -8.47 40.20
C GLU A 839 -17.07 -8.66 40.51
N TYR A 840 -16.41 -7.51 40.56
CA TYR A 840 -15.06 -7.27 41.04
C TYR A 840 -14.71 -7.99 42.34
N HIS A 841 -13.54 -8.64 42.37
CA HIS A 841 -12.55 -8.48 43.45
C HIS A 841 -11.13 -8.72 42.96
#